data_AF-A0A7M7SXL3-F1
#
_entry.id   AF-A0A7M7SXL3-F1
#
_cell.length_a   1.000
_cell.length_b   1.000
_cell.length_c   1.000
_cell.angle_alpha   90.00
_cell.angle_beta   90.00
_cell.angle_gamma   90.00
#
_symmetry.space_group_name_H-M   'P 1'
#
loop_
_entity.id
_entity.type
_entity.pdbx_description
1 polymer ?
#
loop_
_entity_poly.entity_id
_entity_poly.type
_entity_poly.pdbx_seq_one_letter_code
_entity_poly.pdbx_strand_id
1 'polypeptide(L)'
;MIMETMLFWGIVLIGCFSSCSGSVSSTSRFCVIANRVGSSGVGSQRLLAFRSNATASPVSVEVSYGDVDPSSAGWSPWKNLGAPLASPPLSNPVCEMTERNQTQIFVQASDGQVYSVIQDTLNFLNFSSWKKVGSNSIPVILPKRSTLVDSVSAVWYHKQLMVFARSISTTTSRLYWCKGTSTSCTWGLVAGTALIGTDATLIKNPFTAKYEGFVISPKGKMYRTWQHASGNSFKAWKAMASSPTFSVVSRPVAQVMGYNIFNGKIMIGGIGVDNYVHRCAQATCDIVDNPWSYCTWGNWHQTGGKIPFDNGGMQNNLVMSRNVHFGVEIFAVQETSGQLWQTWQPARDTSWNVWRKIPQNLTGAAFINNPFIRLNEAGWWIAYGLNYKHQVVPVEASHSMDISPKKVAWSKNMVVSWSISSNQASKMDWIGVYPKGLNNDQYLDYRYVQGGLNPGKNPVNIGKVSMASYLPNGAYQVRYLVNSQFISIMEMDVTFYNESHESKKMQLYRGIYTGLDVPTDNIDACINETLETVQTFEECFHAFKMGKVFQGLQLLGIALEDVAKTLTKCDLLWIAQKLLGYITDLLKCIRGNCLSFVFDFIKELRILFLNRYEIYGDIRGAENSFQQKAYQQGGLCIGRFVKACLLVQDSMMVNGSWDSRKDVKLNGTISGEGVKVIGTGRMNWVTGTQAGSKEVVKMIGNNSRDAIVSSENMKPIGSGSKMGVELIESGRKAGANVIETGRKEGVN
;
A
#
# COMPACT_ATOMS: atom_id res chain seq x y z
N MET A 1 8.92 89.55 -2.96
CA MET A 1 9.35 89.49 -4.38
C MET A 1 9.61 88.01 -4.66
N ILE A 2 8.57 87.27 -5.09
CA ILE A 2 8.39 86.79 -6.49
C ILE A 2 9.48 85.75 -6.82
N MET A 3 9.24 84.45 -7.09
CA MET A 3 8.04 83.60 -7.32
C MET A 3 8.41 82.16 -6.82
N GLU A 4 7.52 81.29 -6.33
CA GLU A 4 6.63 80.37 -7.10
C GLU A 4 7.31 79.69 -8.32
N THR A 5 7.10 78.43 -8.73
CA THR A 5 6.42 77.18 -8.28
C THR A 5 7.08 76.03 -9.10
N MET A 6 6.89 74.71 -8.92
CA MET A 6 6.11 73.84 -8.02
C MET A 6 6.78 72.44 -8.01
N LEU A 7 6.62 71.62 -6.95
CA LEU A 7 6.35 70.17 -7.08
C LEU A 7 5.94 69.53 -5.75
N PHE A 8 4.92 68.68 -5.85
CA PHE A 8 4.03 68.24 -4.77
C PHE A 8 4.28 66.75 -4.45
N TRP A 9 3.93 66.34 -3.22
CA TRP A 9 3.70 64.97 -2.72
C TRP A 9 4.79 64.24 -1.92
N GLY A 10 4.36 63.71 -0.76
CA GLY A 10 4.74 62.37 -0.32
C GLY A 10 5.76 62.28 0.81
N ILE A 11 5.36 62.61 2.05
CA ILE A 11 6.07 62.12 3.24
C ILE A 11 5.88 60.60 3.32
N VAL A 12 6.87 59.85 2.83
CA VAL A 12 6.99 58.41 3.12
C VAL A 12 7.94 58.28 4.30
N LEU A 13 7.39 57.88 5.45
CA LEU A 13 8.16 57.40 6.58
C LEU A 13 9.05 56.24 6.12
N ILE A 14 10.37 56.46 6.09
CA ILE A 14 11.37 55.41 5.95
C ILE A 14 11.40 54.64 7.28
N GLY A 15 10.38 53.80 7.47
CA GLY A 15 10.41 52.76 8.49
C GLY A 15 11.46 51.75 8.07
N CYS A 16 12.50 51.58 8.91
CA CYS A 16 13.52 50.56 8.72
C CYS A 16 12.91 49.17 8.82
N PHE A 17 12.37 48.67 7.70
CA PHE A 17 12.15 47.24 7.49
C PHE A 17 13.52 46.60 7.31
N SER A 18 14.20 46.37 8.45
CA SER A 18 15.19 45.31 8.56
C SER A 18 14.47 43.98 8.36
N SER A 19 14.25 43.62 7.10
CA SER A 19 13.85 42.27 6.73
C SER A 19 15.01 41.35 7.08
N CYS A 20 14.99 40.85 8.33
CA CYS A 20 15.85 39.78 8.77
C CYS A 20 15.46 38.50 8.01
N SER A 21 15.88 38.41 6.76
CA SER A 21 16.00 37.17 5.99
C SER A 21 17.14 36.35 6.57
N GLY A 22 16.98 35.96 7.84
CA GLY A 22 17.83 34.96 8.45
C GLY A 22 17.61 33.65 7.71
N SER A 23 18.68 33.12 7.10
CA SER A 23 18.69 31.74 6.62
C SER A 23 18.14 30.85 7.72
N VAL A 24 17.18 29.98 7.38
CA VAL A 24 16.52 29.07 8.32
C VAL A 24 17.43 27.86 8.62
N SER A 25 18.75 28.07 8.62
CA SER A 25 19.79 27.07 8.90
C SER A 25 19.96 26.84 10.40
N SER A 26 18.86 26.40 11.03
CA SER A 26 18.94 25.70 12.31
C SER A 26 19.23 24.24 12.01
N THR A 27 20.42 23.76 12.39
CA THR A 27 20.89 22.37 12.16
C THR A 27 20.15 21.32 13.01
N SER A 28 18.87 21.56 13.32
CA SER A 28 18.06 20.77 14.24
C SER A 28 17.65 19.46 13.59
N ARG A 29 18.36 18.43 14.03
CA ARG A 29 18.27 17.06 13.53
C ARG A 29 17.07 16.34 14.11
N PHE A 30 16.48 15.39 13.39
CA PHE A 30 15.14 14.91 13.74
C PHE A 30 14.84 13.45 13.33
N CYS A 31 14.21 12.68 14.21
CA CYS A 31 13.70 11.31 13.97
C CYS A 31 12.41 11.09 14.75
N VAL A 32 11.43 10.37 14.18
CA VAL A 32 10.16 10.03 14.87
C VAL A 32 9.90 8.53 14.79
N ILE A 33 9.48 7.93 15.90
CA ILE A 33 9.16 6.50 15.98
C ILE A 33 7.96 6.27 16.89
N ALA A 34 7.21 5.18 16.66
CA ALA A 34 6.14 4.77 17.57
C ALA A 34 6.72 4.23 18.88
N ASN A 35 6.23 4.72 20.01
CA ASN A 35 6.48 4.11 21.31
C ASN A 35 5.70 2.80 21.43
N ARG A 36 6.38 1.75 21.90
CA ARG A 36 5.74 0.47 22.26
C ARG A 36 6.05 0.00 23.68
N VAL A 37 6.81 0.78 24.45
CA VAL A 37 7.05 0.53 25.88
C VAL A 37 5.89 1.10 26.69
N GLY A 38 5.24 0.29 27.51
CA GLY A 38 4.17 0.71 28.40
C GLY A 38 2.81 1.04 27.76
N SER A 39 2.66 0.84 26.44
CA SER A 39 1.40 1.07 25.72
C SER A 39 0.46 -0.15 25.81
N SER A 40 -0.65 -0.02 26.53
CA SER A 40 -1.77 -0.98 26.53
C SER A 40 -3.03 -0.37 25.89
N GLY A 41 -3.45 -0.90 24.73
CA GLY A 41 -4.61 -0.44 23.97
C GLY A 41 -4.32 0.70 22.99
N VAL A 42 -5.19 0.85 21.98
CA VAL A 42 -4.98 1.76 20.82
C VAL A 42 -4.84 3.22 21.25
N GLY A 43 -5.65 3.69 22.21
CA GLY A 43 -5.59 5.05 22.77
C GLY A 43 -4.38 5.34 23.69
N SER A 44 -3.41 4.43 23.79
CA SER A 44 -2.17 4.62 24.57
C SER A 44 -0.91 4.70 23.69
N GLN A 45 -1.06 4.58 22.37
CA GLN A 45 0.08 4.66 21.45
C GLN A 45 0.56 6.12 21.35
N ARG A 46 1.83 6.31 21.73
CA ARG A 46 2.52 7.60 21.61
C ARG A 46 3.57 7.55 20.51
N LEU A 47 3.93 8.71 19.99
CA LEU A 47 5.13 8.91 19.19
C LEU A 47 6.25 9.46 20.07
N LEU A 48 7.49 9.06 19.77
CA LEU A 48 8.70 9.67 20.31
C LEU A 48 9.40 10.41 19.17
N ALA A 49 9.72 11.67 19.42
CA ALA A 49 10.57 12.49 18.57
C ALA A 49 11.92 12.67 19.24
N PHE A 50 13.00 12.54 18.47
CA PHE A 50 14.36 12.73 18.94
C PHE A 50 15.05 13.83 18.15
N ARG A 51 15.80 14.70 18.82
CA ARG A 51 16.61 15.73 18.17
C ARG A 51 18.02 15.84 18.75
N SER A 52 18.94 16.39 17.97
CA SER A 52 20.21 16.91 18.50
C SER A 52 20.05 18.40 18.78
N ASN A 53 20.24 18.82 20.03
CA ASN A 53 20.17 20.21 20.44
C ASN A 53 21.57 20.86 20.34
N ALA A 54 21.86 21.43 19.16
CA ALA A 54 23.13 22.09 18.86
C ALA A 54 23.43 23.35 19.69
N THR A 55 22.44 23.91 20.39
CA THR A 55 22.62 25.10 21.26
C THR A 55 22.80 24.74 22.74
N ALA A 56 22.59 23.48 23.13
CA ALA A 56 22.90 23.02 24.48
C ALA A 56 24.43 22.98 24.71
N SER A 57 24.85 23.20 25.96
CA SER A 57 26.24 23.05 26.40
C SER A 57 26.31 22.00 27.52
N PRO A 58 26.86 20.80 27.26
CA PRO A 58 27.26 20.26 25.95
C PRO A 58 26.05 19.96 25.04
N VAL A 59 26.30 19.83 23.74
CA VAL A 59 25.28 19.45 22.74
C VAL A 59 24.66 18.11 23.12
N SER A 60 23.36 18.11 23.40
CA SER A 60 22.61 16.94 23.86
C SER A 60 21.81 16.29 22.74
N VAL A 61 21.40 15.04 22.98
CA VAL A 61 20.21 14.47 22.34
C VAL A 61 19.03 14.64 23.28
N GLU A 62 17.86 14.95 22.73
CA GLU A 62 16.65 15.19 23.51
C GLU A 62 15.48 14.39 22.95
N VAL A 63 14.53 14.02 23.81
CA VAL A 63 13.28 13.34 23.46
C VAL A 63 12.07 14.20 23.79
N SER A 64 11.08 14.20 22.91
CA SER A 64 9.72 14.68 23.15
C SER A 64 8.73 13.58 22.79
N TYR A 65 7.54 13.58 23.38
CA TYR A 65 6.47 12.65 23.02
C TYR A 65 5.18 13.39 22.63
N GLY A 66 4.40 12.78 21.74
CA GLY A 66 3.09 13.25 21.32
C GLY A 66 2.17 12.06 21.06
N ASP A 67 0.90 12.32 20.81
CA ASP A 67 -0.05 11.26 20.46
C ASP A 67 0.05 10.87 18.98
N VAL A 68 -0.48 9.70 18.62
CA VAL A 68 -0.40 9.17 17.24
C VAL A 68 -1.30 9.92 16.25
N ASP A 69 -2.38 10.52 16.74
CA ASP A 69 -3.28 11.36 15.96
C ASP A 69 -2.84 12.84 16.07
N PRO A 70 -2.37 13.47 14.97
CA PRO A 70 -1.86 14.84 14.97
C PRO A 70 -2.92 15.92 15.30
N SER A 71 -4.21 15.58 15.26
CA SER A 71 -5.31 16.50 15.60
C SER A 71 -5.55 16.62 17.11
N SER A 72 -5.01 15.70 17.91
CA SER A 72 -5.53 15.43 19.27
C SER A 72 -4.75 16.07 20.43
N ALA A 73 -3.43 16.27 20.33
CA ALA A 73 -2.63 16.89 21.39
C ALA A 73 -1.29 17.49 20.90
N GLY A 74 -0.79 18.48 21.64
CA GLY A 74 0.55 19.04 21.43
C GLY A 74 1.66 18.14 21.98
N TRP A 75 2.86 18.29 21.43
CA TRP A 75 4.06 17.56 21.86
C TRP A 75 4.57 18.05 23.23
N SER A 76 5.13 17.13 24.01
CA SER A 76 5.72 17.42 25.31
C SER A 76 6.92 18.37 25.21
N PRO A 77 7.28 19.06 26.30
CA PRO A 77 8.61 19.66 26.43
C PRO A 77 9.72 18.63 26.17
N TRP A 78 10.87 19.11 25.68
CA TRP A 78 12.03 18.28 25.38
C TRP A 78 12.75 17.84 26.67
N LYS A 79 12.89 16.53 26.88
CA LYS A 79 13.68 15.92 27.96
C LYS A 79 15.09 15.60 27.45
N ASN A 80 16.10 16.03 28.19
CA ASN A 80 17.51 15.80 27.86
C ASN A 80 17.92 14.34 28.12
N LEU A 81 18.56 13.69 27.14
CA LEU A 81 19.12 12.33 27.21
C LEU A 81 20.66 12.33 27.37
N GLY A 82 21.26 13.49 27.59
CA GLY A 82 22.71 13.70 27.69
C GLY A 82 23.42 13.76 26.33
N ALA A 83 24.75 13.77 26.41
CA ALA A 83 25.66 13.76 25.27
C ALA A 83 26.53 12.48 25.28
N PRO A 84 26.99 12.00 24.11
CA PRO A 84 27.89 10.85 24.06
C PRO A 84 29.30 11.19 24.59
N LEU A 85 29.57 10.85 25.86
CA LEU A 85 30.91 10.83 26.47
C LEU A 85 31.82 12.02 26.09
N ALA A 86 31.31 13.24 26.32
CA ALA A 86 31.96 14.53 26.04
C ALA A 86 32.21 14.91 24.55
N SER A 87 31.81 14.08 23.58
CA SER A 87 31.85 14.43 22.15
C SER A 87 30.47 14.88 21.64
N PRO A 88 30.28 16.12 21.15
CA PRO A 88 28.99 16.56 20.62
C PRO A 88 28.54 15.72 19.40
N PRO A 89 27.24 15.34 19.30
CA PRO A 89 26.71 14.61 18.15
C PRO A 89 26.81 15.42 16.84
N LEU A 90 27.28 14.77 15.78
CA LEU A 90 27.42 15.31 14.42
C LEU A 90 26.47 14.69 13.38
N SER A 91 25.86 13.53 13.61
CA SER A 91 24.81 13.01 12.72
C SER A 91 23.41 13.33 13.22
N ASN A 92 22.41 13.11 12.36
CA ASN A 92 21.02 12.98 12.76
C ASN A 92 20.87 11.80 13.74
N PRO A 93 19.98 11.89 14.74
CA PRO A 93 19.63 10.74 15.55
C PRO A 93 18.92 9.73 14.65
N VAL A 94 19.40 8.49 14.62
CA VAL A 94 18.70 7.37 13.99
C VAL A 94 18.00 6.60 15.09
N CYS A 95 16.68 6.43 14.96
CA CYS A 95 15.84 5.78 15.95
C CYS A 95 15.30 4.46 15.38
N GLU A 96 15.62 3.34 16.05
CA GLU A 96 15.29 1.98 15.62
C GLU A 96 14.65 1.17 16.75
N MET A 97 13.81 0.20 16.40
CA MET A 97 13.08 -0.62 17.38
C MET A 97 13.75 -1.97 17.59
N THR A 98 14.01 -2.35 18.85
CA THR A 98 14.58 -3.66 19.17
C THR A 98 13.51 -4.76 19.18
N GLU A 99 13.94 -6.03 19.19
CA GLU A 99 13.04 -7.19 19.34
C GLU A 99 12.17 -7.13 20.61
N ARG A 100 12.57 -6.35 21.62
CA ARG A 100 11.84 -6.14 22.88
C ARG A 100 10.93 -4.92 22.85
N ASN A 101 10.62 -4.38 21.66
CA ASN A 101 9.82 -3.17 21.47
C ASN A 101 10.41 -1.88 22.10
N GLN A 102 11.67 -1.91 22.55
CA GLN A 102 12.39 -0.74 23.06
C GLN A 102 12.92 0.09 21.89
N THR A 103 12.97 1.41 22.05
CA THR A 103 13.64 2.32 21.10
C THR A 103 15.13 2.38 21.40
N GLN A 104 15.98 2.13 20.40
CA GLN A 104 17.41 2.39 20.46
C GLN A 104 17.76 3.56 19.53
N ILE A 105 18.52 4.52 20.05
CA ILE A 105 18.92 5.74 19.35
C ILE A 105 20.42 5.65 19.04
N PHE A 106 20.82 6.07 17.85
CA PHE A 106 22.20 6.12 17.38
C PHE A 106 22.57 7.52 16.90
N VAL A 107 23.77 7.98 17.25
CA VAL A 107 24.38 9.21 16.70
C VAL A 107 25.87 8.98 16.44
N GLN A 108 26.41 9.58 15.37
CA GLN A 108 27.86 9.74 15.22
C GLN A 108 28.29 11.05 15.88
N ALA A 109 29.36 11.03 16.67
CA ALA A 109 29.86 12.20 17.39
C ALA A 109 31.07 12.85 16.70
N SER A 110 31.59 13.93 17.28
CA SER A 110 32.70 14.72 16.71
C SER A 110 34.04 13.99 16.60
N ASP A 111 34.21 12.91 17.34
CA ASP A 111 35.34 11.97 17.25
C ASP A 111 35.18 10.94 16.12
N GLY A 112 34.12 11.09 15.29
CA GLY A 112 33.78 10.20 14.19
C GLY A 112 33.23 8.83 14.60
N GLN A 113 33.08 8.56 15.90
CA GLN A 113 32.58 7.28 16.39
C GLN A 113 31.06 7.31 16.54
N VAL A 114 30.42 6.15 16.43
CA VAL A 114 28.97 6.01 16.67
C VAL A 114 28.74 5.63 18.12
N TYR A 115 27.70 6.22 18.70
CA TYR A 115 27.23 5.98 20.06
C TYR A 115 25.75 5.61 20.03
N SER A 116 25.33 4.81 21.01
CA SER A 116 23.93 4.44 21.16
C SER A 116 23.45 4.52 22.61
N VAL A 117 22.14 4.71 22.74
CA VAL A 117 21.41 4.66 24.01
C VAL A 117 20.09 3.90 23.77
N ILE A 118 19.62 3.14 24.75
CA ILE A 118 18.40 2.32 24.63
C ILE A 118 17.36 2.72 25.68
N GLN A 119 16.10 2.78 25.27
CA GLN A 119 14.92 3.02 26.11
C GLN A 119 14.79 1.91 27.18
N ASP A 120 14.32 2.24 28.36
CA ASP A 120 13.98 1.27 29.41
C ASP A 120 12.77 0.38 29.02
N THR A 121 12.57 -0.76 29.69
CA THR A 121 11.44 -1.67 29.44
C THR A 121 10.15 -1.30 30.17
N LEU A 122 10.20 -0.44 31.20
CA LEU A 122 9.06 -0.08 32.03
C LEU A 122 8.68 1.39 31.87
N ASN A 123 9.66 2.30 31.94
CA ASN A 123 9.44 3.73 31.80
C ASN A 123 9.87 4.22 30.41
N PHE A 124 8.88 4.52 29.57
CA PHE A 124 9.09 4.87 28.16
C PHE A 124 9.91 6.17 27.93
N LEU A 125 10.12 7.01 28.94
CA LEU A 125 10.99 8.20 28.86
C LEU A 125 12.35 8.02 29.52
N ASN A 126 12.63 6.86 30.12
CA ASN A 126 13.95 6.55 30.67
C ASN A 126 14.79 5.82 29.62
N PHE A 127 16.09 6.13 29.63
CA PHE A 127 17.06 5.65 28.67
C PHE A 127 18.35 5.29 29.43
N SER A 128 19.14 4.37 28.88
CA SER A 128 20.43 3.98 29.46
C SER A 128 21.45 5.13 29.46
N SER A 129 22.66 4.88 29.97
CA SER A 129 23.81 5.71 29.60
C SER A 129 24.18 5.52 28.13
N TRP A 130 24.83 6.53 27.54
CA TRP A 130 25.45 6.44 26.21
C TRP A 130 26.59 5.43 26.20
N LYS A 131 26.63 4.57 25.18
CA LYS A 131 27.68 3.57 24.96
C LYS A 131 28.23 3.69 23.54
N LYS A 132 29.56 3.60 23.39
CA LYS A 132 30.20 3.51 22.07
C LYS A 132 29.71 2.25 21.35
N VAL A 133 29.46 2.38 20.05
CA VAL A 133 29.11 1.27 19.17
C VAL A 133 30.37 0.68 18.55
N GLY A 134 30.51 -0.64 18.68
CA GLY A 134 31.63 -1.42 18.15
C GLY A 134 32.82 -1.56 19.09
N SER A 135 33.53 -2.67 18.93
CA SER A 135 34.74 -3.06 19.68
C SER A 135 36.00 -2.29 19.24
N ASN A 136 36.04 -1.88 17.98
CA ASN A 136 37.09 -1.06 17.37
C ASN A 136 36.57 0.34 16.99
N SER A 137 37.45 1.19 16.44
CA SER A 137 37.09 2.54 15.99
C SER A 137 36.91 2.63 14.48
N ILE A 138 35.99 3.49 14.03
CA ILE A 138 35.90 3.93 12.64
C ILE A 138 37.10 4.86 12.36
N PRO A 139 37.84 4.71 11.24
CA PRO A 139 38.93 5.63 10.87
C PRO A 139 38.46 7.07 10.64
N VAL A 140 39.27 8.03 11.09
CA VAL A 140 38.99 9.48 11.02
C VAL A 140 40.20 10.21 10.46
N ILE A 141 39.97 11.17 9.56
CA ILE A 141 41.00 12.05 8.98
C ILE A 141 40.48 13.50 9.03
N LEU A 142 41.16 14.36 9.80
CA LEU A 142 40.72 15.72 10.18
C LEU A 142 41.78 16.76 9.76
N PRO A 143 41.42 18.04 9.45
CA PRO A 143 40.67 18.89 10.38
C PRO A 143 39.50 19.72 9.82
N LYS A 144 39.19 19.73 8.52
CA LYS A 144 38.05 20.53 8.01
C LYS A 144 36.73 19.77 8.20
N ARG A 145 35.74 20.44 8.83
CA ARG A 145 34.39 19.91 9.04
C ARG A 145 33.73 19.56 7.70
N SER A 146 33.62 18.28 7.38
CA SER A 146 32.52 17.79 6.54
C SER A 146 31.24 17.85 7.36
N THR A 147 30.22 18.53 6.86
CA THR A 147 28.86 18.47 7.42
C THR A 147 28.33 17.05 7.28
N LEU A 148 28.39 16.27 8.36
CA LEU A 148 27.62 15.05 8.46
C LEU A 148 26.17 15.43 8.76
N VAL A 149 25.23 14.77 8.07
CA VAL A 149 23.79 14.92 8.33
C VAL A 149 23.15 13.55 8.52
N ASP A 150 23.08 12.71 7.50
CA ASP A 150 22.54 11.33 7.61
C ASP A 150 23.66 10.28 7.57
N SER A 151 24.76 10.55 8.28
CA SER A 151 25.98 9.74 8.19
C SER A 151 25.87 8.36 8.86
N VAL A 152 24.79 8.10 9.61
CA VAL A 152 24.50 6.84 10.29
C VAL A 152 23.24 6.21 9.71
N SER A 153 23.19 4.89 9.69
CA SER A 153 21.94 4.13 9.54
C SER A 153 22.01 2.89 10.44
N ALA A 154 20.92 2.52 11.09
CA ALA A 154 20.81 1.31 11.88
C ALA A 154 19.60 0.52 11.37
N VAL A 155 19.71 -0.80 11.31
CA VAL A 155 18.64 -1.70 10.84
C VAL A 155 18.77 -3.08 11.49
N TRP A 156 17.68 -3.83 11.56
CA TRP A 156 17.70 -5.21 12.05
C TRP A 156 17.66 -6.23 10.89
N TYR A 157 18.60 -7.19 10.90
CA TYR A 157 18.65 -8.31 9.97
C TYR A 157 18.57 -9.62 10.76
N HIS A 158 17.43 -10.31 10.65
CA HIS A 158 16.99 -11.30 11.63
C HIS A 158 17.12 -10.71 13.06
N LYS A 159 17.73 -11.46 13.99
CA LYS A 159 17.89 -11.07 15.40
C LYS A 159 19.16 -10.25 15.69
N GLN A 160 19.78 -9.68 14.66
CA GLN A 160 21.06 -8.98 14.78
C GLN A 160 20.94 -7.54 14.26
N LEU A 161 21.46 -6.61 15.06
CA LEU A 161 21.60 -5.22 14.68
C LEU A 161 22.72 -5.11 13.64
N MET A 162 22.46 -4.34 12.57
CA MET A 162 23.47 -3.85 11.65
C MET A 162 23.50 -2.33 11.72
N VAL A 163 24.68 -1.76 11.99
CA VAL A 163 24.88 -0.31 12.01
C VAL A 163 25.86 0.05 10.90
N PHE A 164 25.54 1.10 10.15
CA PHE A 164 26.31 1.67 9.06
C PHE A 164 26.71 3.09 9.43
N ALA A 165 27.93 3.48 9.06
CA ALA A 165 28.48 4.80 9.38
C ALA A 165 29.45 5.28 8.31
N ARG A 166 29.32 6.52 7.87
CA ARG A 166 30.29 7.20 6.98
C ARG A 166 31.50 7.65 7.78
N SER A 167 32.71 7.40 7.29
CA SER A 167 33.93 7.96 7.90
C SER A 167 34.05 9.47 7.66
N ILE A 168 34.43 10.20 8.71
CA ILE A 168 34.84 11.61 8.63
C ILE A 168 36.20 11.67 7.92
N SER A 169 36.21 12.21 6.71
CA SER A 169 37.42 12.46 5.93
C SER A 169 37.16 13.57 4.92
N THR A 170 38.12 14.47 4.75
CA THR A 170 38.06 15.57 3.78
C THR A 170 38.35 15.14 2.35
N THR A 171 38.90 13.93 2.14
CA THR A 171 39.37 13.46 0.83
C THR A 171 38.97 12.01 0.50
N THR A 172 38.60 11.20 1.50
CA THR A 172 38.51 9.73 1.36
C THR A 172 37.33 9.09 2.13
N SER A 173 36.20 9.78 2.31
CA SER A 173 35.02 9.19 2.97
C SER A 173 34.60 7.85 2.36
N ARG A 174 34.29 6.89 3.23
CA ARG A 174 33.83 5.53 2.92
C ARG A 174 32.71 5.13 3.86
N LEU A 175 31.94 4.11 3.48
CA LEU A 175 30.90 3.52 4.33
C LEU A 175 31.48 2.32 5.11
N TYR A 176 31.39 2.38 6.43
CA TYR A 176 31.70 1.28 7.35
C TYR A 176 30.40 0.67 7.86
N TRP A 177 30.47 -0.60 8.28
CA TRP A 177 29.36 -1.29 8.92
C TRP A 177 29.84 -2.24 10.01
N CYS A 178 28.97 -2.52 10.97
CA CYS A 178 29.16 -3.56 11.96
C CYS A 178 27.86 -4.36 12.11
N LYS A 179 27.98 -5.64 12.52
CA LYS A 179 26.84 -6.55 12.74
C LYS A 179 27.01 -7.29 14.07
N GLY A 180 25.93 -7.42 14.85
CA GLY A 180 25.94 -8.09 16.15
C GLY A 180 25.06 -7.40 17.19
N THR A 181 25.60 -7.16 18.38
CA THR A 181 25.03 -6.20 19.35
C THR A 181 25.77 -4.86 19.22
N SER A 182 25.20 -3.78 19.77
CA SER A 182 25.86 -2.46 19.70
C SER A 182 27.25 -2.44 20.33
N THR A 183 27.50 -3.20 21.39
CA THR A 183 28.82 -3.23 22.08
C THR A 183 29.73 -4.37 21.62
N SER A 184 29.23 -5.38 20.88
CA SER A 184 30.00 -6.57 20.48
C SER A 184 30.22 -6.71 18.98
N CYS A 185 29.83 -5.73 18.17
CA CYS A 185 30.09 -5.72 16.73
C CYS A 185 31.52 -5.21 16.43
N THR A 186 32.08 -5.58 15.28
CA THR A 186 33.36 -5.03 14.80
C THR A 186 33.09 -4.24 13.51
N TRP A 187 33.57 -3.00 13.45
CA TRP A 187 33.49 -2.15 12.25
C TRP A 187 34.40 -2.70 11.15
N GLY A 188 33.79 -3.04 10.03
CA GLY A 188 34.45 -3.37 8.77
C GLY A 188 34.03 -2.41 7.65
N LEU A 189 34.77 -2.40 6.55
CA LEU A 189 34.44 -1.60 5.37
C LEU A 189 33.29 -2.24 4.59
N VAL A 190 32.33 -1.44 4.09
CA VAL A 190 31.35 -1.90 3.08
C VAL A 190 32.07 -1.98 1.72
N ALA A 191 32.74 -3.11 1.52
CA ALA A 191 33.33 -3.69 0.31
C ALA A 191 33.86 -2.75 -0.80
N GLY A 192 35.15 -2.87 -1.09
CA GLY A 192 35.82 -2.20 -2.22
C GLY A 192 36.51 -0.89 -1.83
N THR A 193 36.94 -0.11 -2.83
CA THR A 193 37.74 1.12 -2.65
C THR A 193 37.00 2.41 -2.97
N ALA A 194 35.71 2.33 -3.34
CA ALA A 194 34.93 3.47 -3.79
C ALA A 194 34.82 4.57 -2.72
N LEU A 195 35.04 5.82 -3.15
CA LEU A 195 34.83 7.00 -2.32
C LEU A 195 33.36 7.45 -2.44
N ILE A 196 32.77 7.85 -1.32
CA ILE A 196 31.37 8.32 -1.26
C ILE A 196 31.34 9.84 -1.12
N GLY A 197 30.61 10.50 -2.03
CA GLY A 197 30.42 11.95 -2.04
C GLY A 197 29.28 12.37 -1.12
N THR A 198 28.18 11.62 -1.16
CA THR A 198 27.02 11.79 -0.28
C THR A 198 27.03 10.80 0.87
N ASP A 199 26.10 11.00 1.81
CA ASP A 199 25.70 9.96 2.74
C ASP A 199 25.05 8.78 1.98
N ALA A 200 24.91 7.64 2.66
CA ALA A 200 24.39 6.41 2.08
C ALA A 200 22.90 6.22 2.41
N THR A 201 22.16 5.66 1.47
CA THR A 201 20.78 5.23 1.70
C THR A 201 20.71 3.71 1.63
N LEU A 202 20.27 3.12 2.75
CA LEU A 202 20.16 1.68 2.97
C LEU A 202 18.66 1.32 2.93
N ILE A 203 18.30 0.26 2.23
CA ILE A 203 16.91 -0.20 2.13
C ILE A 203 16.83 -1.71 2.09
N LYS A 204 15.85 -2.29 2.78
CA LYS A 204 15.57 -3.73 2.73
C LYS A 204 14.74 -4.02 1.48
N ASN A 205 15.22 -4.90 0.63
CA ASN A 205 14.43 -5.44 -0.46
C ASN A 205 13.44 -6.48 0.10
N PRO A 206 12.12 -6.26 0.04
CA PRO A 206 11.14 -7.17 0.64
C PRO A 206 10.97 -8.48 -0.14
N PHE A 207 11.46 -8.57 -1.39
CA PHE A 207 11.42 -9.80 -2.17
C PHE A 207 12.56 -10.75 -1.79
N THR A 208 13.79 -10.24 -1.66
CA THR A 208 14.97 -11.06 -1.30
C THR A 208 15.27 -11.10 0.19
N ALA A 209 14.57 -10.29 0.99
CA ALA A 209 14.84 -9.98 2.41
C ALA A 209 16.24 -9.41 2.73
N LYS A 210 17.07 -9.14 1.72
CA LYS A 210 18.45 -8.62 1.82
C LYS A 210 18.46 -7.09 1.78
N TYR A 211 19.54 -6.48 2.26
CA TYR A 211 19.74 -5.03 2.16
C TYR A 211 20.48 -4.62 0.88
N GLU A 212 20.08 -3.47 0.32
CA GLU A 212 20.75 -2.75 -0.76
C GLU A 212 21.16 -1.36 -0.26
N GLY A 213 22.32 -0.87 -0.73
CA GLY A 213 22.89 0.43 -0.35
C GLY A 213 23.22 1.28 -1.57
N PHE A 214 22.91 2.57 -1.51
CA PHE A 214 23.07 3.52 -2.61
C PHE A 214 23.83 4.77 -2.17
N VAL A 215 24.76 5.25 -3.01
CA VAL A 215 25.54 6.48 -2.79
C VAL A 215 25.76 7.22 -4.10
N ILE A 216 25.91 8.54 -4.03
CA ILE A 216 26.49 9.32 -5.13
C ILE A 216 27.97 9.52 -4.83
N SER A 217 28.82 9.18 -5.80
CA SER A 217 30.26 9.39 -5.75
C SER A 217 30.63 10.88 -5.87
N PRO A 218 31.85 11.31 -5.50
CA PRO A 218 32.29 12.71 -5.67
C PRO A 218 32.26 13.23 -7.11
N LYS A 219 32.19 12.33 -8.11
CA LYS A 219 32.05 12.65 -9.54
C LYS A 219 30.60 12.61 -10.04
N GLY A 220 29.61 12.68 -9.15
CA GLY A 220 28.19 12.71 -9.49
C GLY A 220 27.60 11.40 -10.04
N LYS A 221 28.35 10.28 -10.04
CA LYS A 221 27.81 8.97 -10.49
C LYS A 221 27.14 8.22 -9.35
N MET A 222 25.99 7.61 -9.65
CA MET A 222 25.26 6.72 -8.73
C MET A 222 25.93 5.35 -8.63
N TYR A 223 26.19 4.88 -7.41
CA TYR A 223 26.72 3.55 -7.12
C TYR A 223 25.77 2.77 -6.21
N ARG A 224 25.73 1.45 -6.40
CA ARG A 224 25.00 0.51 -5.54
C ARG A 224 25.89 -0.59 -4.98
N THR A 225 25.51 -1.09 -3.83
CA THR A 225 26.00 -2.33 -3.20
C THR A 225 24.79 -3.16 -2.74
N TRP A 226 24.99 -4.45 -2.50
CA TRP A 226 23.97 -5.34 -1.97
C TRP A 226 24.59 -6.39 -1.05
N GLN A 227 23.81 -6.82 -0.06
CA GLN A 227 24.19 -7.85 0.90
C GLN A 227 24.21 -9.24 0.22
N HIS A 228 25.24 -10.03 0.52
CA HIS A 228 25.36 -11.42 0.05
C HIS A 228 24.45 -12.38 0.83
N ALA A 229 24.21 -13.59 0.28
CA ALA A 229 23.34 -14.59 0.89
C ALA A 229 23.68 -14.95 2.35
N SER A 230 24.97 -14.95 2.71
CA SER A 230 25.42 -15.20 4.08
C SER A 230 25.01 -14.11 5.09
N GLY A 231 24.56 -12.94 4.61
CA GLY A 231 24.28 -11.78 5.43
C GLY A 231 25.50 -11.18 6.14
N ASN A 232 26.71 -11.68 5.87
CA ASN A 232 27.96 -11.33 6.56
C ASN A 232 28.94 -10.53 5.69
N SER A 233 28.57 -10.24 4.44
CA SER A 233 29.36 -9.42 3.52
C SER A 233 28.47 -8.68 2.52
N PHE A 234 29.05 -7.69 1.85
CA PHE A 234 28.43 -6.89 0.80
C PHE A 234 29.24 -7.02 -0.50
N LYS A 235 28.59 -6.87 -1.65
CA LYS A 235 29.28 -6.76 -2.93
C LYS A 235 30.07 -5.44 -2.99
N ALA A 236 31.25 -5.45 -3.59
CA ALA A 236 31.96 -4.22 -3.93
C ALA A 236 31.08 -3.26 -4.75
N TRP A 237 31.18 -1.96 -4.47
CA TRP A 237 30.38 -0.91 -5.11
C TRP A 237 30.42 -0.96 -6.64
N LYS A 238 29.24 -1.05 -7.26
CA LYS A 238 29.05 -1.09 -8.71
C LYS A 238 28.31 0.16 -9.17
N ALA A 239 28.87 0.87 -10.16
CA ALA A 239 28.19 2.01 -10.78
C ALA A 239 26.88 1.54 -11.44
N MET A 240 25.82 2.34 -11.33
CA MET A 240 24.56 2.04 -12.01
C MET A 240 24.66 2.41 -13.49
N ALA A 241 24.31 1.48 -14.36
CA ALA A 241 24.34 1.67 -15.81
C ALA A 241 23.45 2.86 -16.22
N SER A 242 23.91 3.60 -17.23
CA SER A 242 23.23 4.77 -17.81
C SER A 242 22.76 5.81 -16.78
N SER A 243 23.39 5.89 -15.60
CA SER A 243 23.04 6.87 -14.59
C SER A 243 23.43 8.28 -15.05
N PRO A 244 22.52 9.27 -14.94
CA PRO A 244 22.83 10.67 -15.24
C PRO A 244 23.81 11.22 -14.19
N THR A 245 24.34 12.42 -14.43
CA THR A 245 25.19 13.11 -13.46
C THR A 245 24.31 13.72 -12.36
N PHE A 246 24.51 13.26 -11.12
CA PHE A 246 23.83 13.75 -9.92
C PHE A 246 24.62 14.88 -9.25
N SER A 247 23.87 15.81 -8.67
CA SER A 247 24.36 16.85 -7.77
C SER A 247 24.77 16.24 -6.43
N VAL A 248 25.98 16.50 -5.97
CA VAL A 248 26.55 15.95 -4.71
C VAL A 248 26.07 16.77 -3.48
N VAL A 249 24.77 17.05 -3.42
CA VAL A 249 24.12 17.90 -2.39
C VAL A 249 23.10 17.13 -1.53
N SER A 250 22.59 16.01 -2.04
CA SER A 250 21.64 15.13 -1.35
C SER A 250 22.05 13.69 -1.59
N ARG A 251 22.01 12.86 -0.55
CA ARG A 251 22.05 11.41 -0.68
C ARG A 251 20.94 10.91 -1.62
N PRO A 252 21.12 9.73 -2.25
CA PRO A 252 20.04 9.07 -2.96
C PRO A 252 18.85 8.84 -2.02
N VAL A 253 17.64 8.85 -2.55
CA VAL A 253 16.44 8.39 -1.85
C VAL A 253 15.97 7.07 -2.43
N ALA A 254 15.36 6.22 -1.60
CA ALA A 254 14.89 4.91 -1.98
C ALA A 254 13.55 4.59 -1.30
N GLN A 255 12.67 3.87 -1.98
CA GLN A 255 11.38 3.43 -1.42
C GLN A 255 10.89 2.12 -2.02
N VAL A 256 10.14 1.35 -1.21
CA VAL A 256 9.46 0.12 -1.64
C VAL A 256 8.15 0.42 -2.39
N MET A 257 8.12 0.06 -3.68
CA MET A 257 7.01 0.16 -4.63
C MET A 257 5.90 -0.90 -4.40
N GLY A 258 5.41 -1.01 -3.17
CA GLY A 258 4.22 -1.80 -2.81
C GLY A 258 4.29 -3.33 -3.04
N TYR A 259 3.12 -3.97 -2.91
CA TYR A 259 2.97 -5.42 -2.95
C TYR A 259 2.39 -5.92 -4.29
N ASN A 260 3.27 -6.03 -5.30
CA ASN A 260 3.05 -6.85 -6.50
C ASN A 260 3.72 -8.24 -6.32
N ILE A 261 3.20 -9.29 -6.95
CA ILE A 261 3.84 -10.62 -7.01
C ILE A 261 5.09 -10.62 -7.89
N PHE A 262 5.22 -9.69 -8.83
CA PHE A 262 6.38 -9.61 -9.72
C PHE A 262 7.63 -9.07 -9.03
N ASN A 263 8.76 -9.58 -9.49
CA ASN A 263 10.09 -9.36 -8.92
C ASN A 263 10.54 -7.94 -9.30
N GLY A 264 10.85 -7.08 -8.33
CA GLY A 264 11.17 -5.67 -8.58
C GLY A 264 10.40 -4.75 -7.63
N LYS A 265 11.09 -4.31 -6.57
CA LYS A 265 10.44 -3.76 -5.37
C LYS A 265 10.90 -2.38 -4.98
N ILE A 266 12.10 -1.96 -5.37
CA ILE A 266 12.68 -0.68 -4.94
C ILE A 266 12.68 0.31 -6.11
N MET A 267 12.24 1.54 -5.83
CA MET A 267 12.60 2.73 -6.61
C MET A 267 13.75 3.43 -5.90
N ILE A 268 14.69 3.97 -6.66
CA ILE A 268 15.73 4.89 -6.16
C ILE A 268 15.76 6.16 -7.01
N GLY A 269 16.23 7.27 -6.43
CA GLY A 269 16.41 8.52 -7.16
C GLY A 269 17.33 9.52 -6.47
N GLY A 270 17.56 10.66 -7.10
CA GLY A 270 18.39 11.76 -6.60
C GLY A 270 18.30 13.01 -7.48
N ILE A 271 18.87 14.11 -7.01
CA ILE A 271 18.87 15.40 -7.73
C ILE A 271 19.92 15.36 -8.85
N GLY A 272 19.51 15.55 -10.10
CA GLY A 272 20.41 15.72 -11.24
C GLY A 272 21.04 17.11 -11.28
N VAL A 273 22.13 17.27 -12.03
CA VAL A 273 22.73 18.60 -12.31
C VAL A 273 21.84 19.49 -13.19
N ASP A 274 20.81 18.92 -13.81
CA ASP A 274 19.76 19.58 -14.60
C ASP A 274 18.58 20.11 -13.74
N ASN A 275 18.67 19.96 -12.41
CA ASN A 275 17.65 20.29 -11.42
C ASN A 275 16.32 19.51 -11.55
N TYR A 276 16.36 18.32 -12.15
CA TYR A 276 15.29 17.32 -12.02
C TYR A 276 15.62 16.31 -10.93
N VAL A 277 14.60 15.64 -10.38
CA VAL A 277 14.83 14.37 -9.69
C VAL A 277 14.85 13.27 -10.75
N HIS A 278 15.97 12.57 -10.86
CA HIS A 278 16.10 11.38 -11.70
C HIS A 278 15.85 10.14 -10.85
N ARG A 279 15.05 9.22 -11.36
CA ARG A 279 14.66 7.98 -10.69
C ARG A 279 14.81 6.76 -11.59
N CYS A 280 15.11 5.63 -10.97
CA CYS A 280 15.24 4.31 -11.58
C CYS A 280 14.51 3.30 -10.68
N ALA A 281 13.93 2.27 -11.29
CA ALA A 281 13.18 1.23 -10.59
C ALA A 281 13.78 -0.15 -10.89
N GLN A 282 13.68 -1.07 -9.93
CA GLN A 282 14.01 -2.48 -10.17
C GLN A 282 13.05 -3.08 -11.20
N ALA A 283 13.60 -3.76 -12.20
CA ALA A 283 12.82 -4.36 -13.29
C ALA A 283 12.52 -5.84 -13.02
N THR A 284 13.53 -6.61 -12.62
CA THR A 284 13.41 -8.00 -12.16
C THR A 284 14.32 -8.25 -10.96
N CYS A 285 13.97 -9.22 -10.14
CA CYS A 285 14.80 -9.73 -9.03
C CYS A 285 14.76 -11.26 -8.98
N ASP A 286 15.71 -11.83 -8.26
CA ASP A 286 15.90 -13.26 -7.98
C ASP A 286 16.26 -13.41 -6.49
N ILE A 287 16.00 -14.57 -5.91
CA ILE A 287 16.44 -14.91 -4.55
C ILE A 287 17.88 -15.44 -4.53
N VAL A 288 18.35 -16.02 -5.65
CA VAL A 288 19.69 -16.58 -5.80
C VAL A 288 20.75 -15.47 -5.80
N ASP A 289 21.79 -15.65 -4.98
CA ASP A 289 22.94 -14.74 -4.98
C ASP A 289 23.85 -15.09 -6.15
N ASN A 290 24.01 -14.15 -7.08
CA ASN A 290 24.81 -14.32 -8.29
C ASN A 290 25.87 -13.21 -8.41
N PRO A 291 26.95 -13.40 -9.19
CA PRO A 291 28.05 -12.43 -9.26
C PRO A 291 27.66 -11.03 -9.77
N TRP A 292 26.55 -10.91 -10.50
CA TRP A 292 26.18 -9.73 -11.29
C TRP A 292 25.19 -8.79 -10.60
N SER A 293 24.20 -9.38 -9.91
CA SER A 293 23.31 -8.87 -8.86
C SER A 293 22.04 -9.73 -8.83
N TYR A 294 21.43 -9.89 -7.64
CA TYR A 294 20.10 -10.49 -7.53
C TYR A 294 18.95 -9.59 -8.02
N CYS A 295 19.18 -8.33 -8.37
CA CYS A 295 18.19 -7.47 -9.04
C CYS A 295 18.77 -6.71 -10.25
N THR A 296 17.97 -6.67 -11.31
CA THR A 296 18.15 -5.81 -12.48
C THR A 296 17.43 -4.47 -12.27
N TRP A 297 17.84 -3.46 -13.04
CA TRP A 297 17.33 -2.10 -12.93
C TRP A 297 16.93 -1.60 -14.31
N GLY A 298 15.80 -0.90 -14.37
CA GLY A 298 15.29 -0.30 -15.59
C GLY A 298 16.04 0.98 -15.97
N ASN A 299 15.47 1.71 -16.92
CA ASN A 299 16.03 2.98 -17.37
C ASN A 299 15.88 4.09 -16.31
N TRP A 300 16.68 5.13 -16.48
CA TRP A 300 16.55 6.37 -15.72
C TRP A 300 15.52 7.29 -16.37
N HIS A 301 14.70 7.91 -15.54
CA HIS A 301 13.64 8.83 -15.96
C HIS A 301 13.59 10.03 -15.01
N GLN A 302 13.21 11.19 -15.53
CA GLN A 302 12.87 12.35 -14.69
C GLN A 302 11.51 12.14 -14.00
N THR A 303 11.28 12.84 -12.89
CA THR A 303 9.94 13.03 -12.30
C THR A 303 9.17 14.13 -13.04
N GLY A 304 8.00 14.53 -12.53
CA GLY A 304 7.05 15.39 -13.25
C GLY A 304 7.48 16.84 -13.51
N GLY A 305 8.70 17.26 -13.12
CA GLY A 305 9.22 18.59 -13.41
C GLY A 305 10.53 18.92 -12.69
N LYS A 306 11.11 20.09 -13.02
CA LYS A 306 12.24 20.66 -12.27
C LYS A 306 11.82 21.00 -10.84
N ILE A 307 12.78 20.95 -9.91
CA ILE A 307 12.56 21.39 -8.53
C ILE A 307 12.32 22.92 -8.56
N PRO A 308 11.18 23.42 -8.02
CA PRO A 308 10.72 24.80 -8.25
C PRO A 308 11.27 25.82 -7.23
N PHE A 309 12.30 25.45 -6.49
CA PHE A 309 13.00 26.29 -5.52
C PHE A 309 14.49 25.94 -5.58
N ASP A 310 15.34 26.89 -5.18
CA ASP A 310 16.78 26.63 -5.07
C ASP A 310 17.04 25.54 -4.03
N ASN A 311 17.90 24.58 -4.37
CA ASN A 311 18.31 23.52 -3.43
C ASN A 311 19.16 24.04 -2.25
N GLY A 312 19.41 25.35 -2.19
CA GLY A 312 19.40 26.17 -0.97
C GLY A 312 20.63 26.10 -0.07
N GLY A 313 21.03 24.90 0.34
CA GLY A 313 21.96 24.69 1.45
C GLY A 313 21.60 23.48 2.30
N MET A 314 20.30 23.16 2.43
CA MET A 314 19.83 21.96 3.12
C MET A 314 20.32 20.66 2.45
N GLN A 315 21.23 19.98 3.14
CA GLN A 315 21.76 18.69 2.71
C GLN A 315 20.75 17.58 2.92
N ASN A 316 20.72 16.61 2.00
CA ASN A 316 19.80 15.46 2.02
C ASN A 316 18.30 15.84 2.00
N ASN A 317 17.94 16.99 1.41
CA ASN A 317 16.58 17.56 1.39
C ASN A 317 15.53 16.75 0.59
N LEU A 318 15.87 15.58 0.02
CA LEU A 318 14.86 14.69 -0.55
C LEU A 318 14.47 13.62 0.47
N VAL A 319 13.17 13.36 0.58
CA VAL A 319 12.62 12.19 1.29
C VAL A 319 11.61 11.50 0.39
N MET A 320 11.70 10.18 0.26
CA MET A 320 10.82 9.39 -0.60
C MET A 320 9.93 8.50 0.25
N SER A 321 8.64 8.47 -0.07
CA SER A 321 7.62 7.64 0.57
C SER A 321 6.62 7.13 -0.48
N ARG A 322 5.48 6.61 -0.05
CA ARG A 322 4.38 6.19 -0.93
C ARG A 322 3.04 6.66 -0.40
N ASN A 323 2.07 6.87 -1.27
CA ASN A 323 0.67 7.04 -0.88
C ASN A 323 -0.03 5.69 -0.63
N VAL A 324 -1.27 5.79 -0.18
CA VAL A 324 -2.26 4.70 -0.05
C VAL A 324 -2.44 3.86 -1.32
N HIS A 325 -2.16 4.41 -2.51
CA HIS A 325 -2.27 3.74 -3.81
C HIS A 325 -0.95 3.07 -4.27
N PHE A 326 0.05 2.99 -3.38
CA PHE A 326 1.42 2.54 -3.65
C PHE A 326 2.18 3.32 -4.74
N GLY A 327 1.66 4.48 -5.16
CA GLY A 327 2.42 5.44 -5.96
C GLY A 327 3.54 6.04 -5.13
N VAL A 328 4.73 6.20 -5.73
CA VAL A 328 5.87 6.80 -5.04
C VAL A 328 5.69 8.30 -4.97
N GLU A 329 6.03 8.87 -3.82
CA GLU A 329 5.97 10.31 -3.54
C GLU A 329 7.33 10.79 -3.06
N ILE A 330 7.72 12.00 -3.47
CA ILE A 330 8.98 12.64 -3.07
C ILE A 330 8.64 13.99 -2.47
N PHE A 331 9.13 14.19 -1.26
CA PHE A 331 8.97 15.39 -0.45
C PHE A 331 10.29 16.12 -0.33
N ALA A 332 10.22 17.45 -0.24
CA ALA A 332 11.37 18.32 0.00
C ALA A 332 10.89 19.63 0.66
N VAL A 333 11.77 20.30 1.41
CA VAL A 333 11.45 21.55 2.10
C VAL A 333 12.20 22.71 1.47
N GLN A 334 11.50 23.79 1.17
CA GLN A 334 12.11 25.02 0.65
C GLN A 334 12.75 25.80 1.81
N GLU A 335 14.08 25.82 1.86
CA GLU A 335 14.88 26.38 2.96
C GLU A 335 14.47 27.82 3.35
N THR A 336 14.21 28.69 2.38
CA THR A 336 13.90 30.11 2.63
C THR A 336 12.56 30.38 3.30
N SER A 337 11.68 29.38 3.37
CA SER A 337 10.30 29.55 3.87
C SER A 337 9.80 28.42 4.78
N GLY A 338 10.54 27.32 4.87
CA GLY A 338 10.09 26.08 5.52
C GLY A 338 8.87 25.42 4.87
N GLN A 339 8.50 25.84 3.66
CA GLN A 339 7.39 25.29 2.89
C GLN A 339 7.70 23.86 2.45
N LEU A 340 6.82 22.91 2.78
CA LEU A 340 6.89 21.54 2.30
C LEU A 340 6.34 21.45 0.87
N TRP A 341 7.09 20.77 -0.01
CA TRP A 341 6.76 20.53 -1.41
C TRP A 341 6.70 19.02 -1.71
N GLN A 342 5.92 18.65 -2.73
CA GLN A 342 5.73 17.26 -3.14
C GLN A 342 5.67 17.11 -4.67
N THR A 343 6.25 16.03 -5.20
CA THR A 343 5.96 15.44 -6.53
C THR A 343 5.62 13.96 -6.33
N TRP A 344 4.67 13.41 -7.09
CA TRP A 344 4.13 12.07 -6.82
C TRP A 344 3.51 11.37 -8.03
N GLN A 345 3.42 10.04 -7.96
CA GLN A 345 2.58 9.22 -8.83
C GLN A 345 1.22 8.97 -8.15
N PRO A 346 0.06 9.20 -8.82
CA PRO A 346 -1.26 8.91 -8.23
C PRO A 346 -1.47 7.45 -7.84
N ALA A 347 -0.81 6.52 -8.53
CA ALA A 347 -0.71 5.11 -8.18
C ALA A 347 0.61 4.53 -8.69
N ARG A 348 0.96 3.30 -8.30
CA ARG A 348 2.17 2.62 -8.80
C ARG A 348 2.25 2.66 -10.34
N ASP A 349 3.45 2.92 -10.86
CA ASP A 349 3.80 2.92 -12.29
C ASP A 349 3.00 3.90 -13.19
N THR A 350 2.29 4.87 -12.60
CA THR A 350 1.60 5.95 -13.31
C THR A 350 2.50 7.17 -13.58
N SER A 351 2.04 8.10 -14.43
CA SER A 351 2.73 9.37 -14.70
C SER A 351 2.92 10.22 -13.45
N TRP A 352 4.05 10.93 -13.39
CA TRP A 352 4.38 11.82 -12.28
C TRP A 352 3.70 13.18 -12.42
N ASN A 353 3.17 13.70 -11.32
CA ASN A 353 2.71 15.08 -11.24
C ASN A 353 3.87 16.05 -11.07
N VAL A 354 3.70 17.29 -11.56
CA VAL A 354 4.57 18.42 -11.26
C VAL A 354 4.70 18.67 -9.75
N TRP A 355 5.77 19.35 -9.35
CA TRP A 355 5.95 19.78 -7.97
C TRP A 355 4.84 20.73 -7.51
N ARG A 356 4.33 20.51 -6.30
CA ARG A 356 3.25 21.29 -5.67
C ARG A 356 3.60 21.64 -4.22
N LYS A 357 3.23 22.84 -3.77
CA LYS A 357 3.23 23.22 -2.34
C LYS A 357 2.14 22.44 -1.59
N ILE A 358 2.50 21.83 -0.47
CA ILE A 358 1.51 21.27 0.47
C ILE A 358 0.90 22.41 1.28
N PRO A 359 -0.44 22.50 1.44
CA PRO A 359 -1.06 23.51 2.30
C PRO A 359 -0.51 23.42 3.74
N GLN A 360 0.05 24.52 4.24
CA GLN A 360 0.79 24.56 5.50
C GLN A 360 0.64 25.94 6.13
N ASN A 361 0.33 26.01 7.43
CA ASN A 361 0.31 27.28 8.17
C ASN A 361 1.75 27.69 8.51
N LEU A 362 2.42 28.43 7.63
CA LEU A 362 3.84 28.76 7.78
C LEU A 362 4.16 29.54 9.07
N THR A 363 3.21 30.30 9.62
CA THR A 363 3.40 31.06 10.89
C THR A 363 3.63 30.17 12.12
N GLY A 364 3.15 28.92 12.09
CA GLY A 364 3.32 27.95 13.17
C GLY A 364 4.05 26.66 12.78
N ALA A 365 3.95 26.25 11.52
CA ALA A 365 4.34 24.93 11.02
C ALA A 365 5.40 24.94 9.91
N ALA A 366 5.99 26.09 9.54
CA ALA A 366 7.13 26.11 8.61
C ALA A 366 8.29 25.26 9.15
N PHE A 367 8.81 24.34 8.33
CA PHE A 367 9.85 23.39 8.75
C PHE A 367 11.25 24.00 8.66
N ILE A 368 12.10 23.74 9.66
CA ILE A 368 13.51 24.17 9.71
C ILE A 368 14.49 23.04 9.37
N ASN A 369 13.99 21.88 8.95
CA ASN A 369 14.75 20.65 8.73
C ASN A 369 14.07 19.75 7.70
N ASN A 370 14.81 18.74 7.21
CA ASN A 370 14.27 17.69 6.35
C ASN A 370 13.12 16.94 7.06
N PRO A 371 12.00 16.65 6.39
CA PRO A 371 10.80 16.11 7.02
C PRO A 371 10.96 14.62 7.32
N PHE A 372 10.44 14.16 8.46
CA PHE A 372 10.28 12.72 8.72
C PHE A 372 8.89 12.28 8.23
N ILE A 373 8.82 11.46 7.18
CA ILE A 373 7.56 10.96 6.65
C ILE A 373 7.20 9.63 7.32
N ARG A 374 6.09 9.58 8.05
CA ARG A 374 5.48 8.35 8.59
C ARG A 374 4.23 8.01 7.79
N LEU A 375 3.95 6.72 7.63
CA LEU A 375 2.65 6.24 7.17
C LEU A 375 1.82 5.77 8.38
N ASN A 376 0.54 6.12 8.43
CA ASN A 376 -0.41 5.50 9.38
C ASN A 376 -0.80 4.08 8.93
N GLU A 377 -1.66 3.40 9.69
CA GLU A 377 -2.09 2.02 9.38
C GLU A 377 -2.81 1.91 8.04
N ALA A 378 -3.51 2.98 7.61
CA ALA A 378 -4.14 3.05 6.30
C ALA A 378 -3.16 3.33 5.14
N GLY A 379 -1.88 3.62 5.42
CA GLY A 379 -0.90 4.03 4.43
C GLY A 379 -0.94 5.52 4.06
N TRP A 380 -1.72 6.33 4.78
CA TRP A 380 -1.76 7.79 4.64
C TRP A 380 -0.49 8.39 5.23
N TRP A 381 0.11 9.38 4.56
CA TRP A 381 1.33 10.00 5.04
C TRP A 381 1.07 11.16 6.00
N ILE A 382 1.95 11.27 6.99
CA ILE A 382 2.09 12.44 7.87
C ILE A 382 3.57 12.82 7.86
N ALA A 383 3.85 14.08 7.52
CA ALA A 383 5.17 14.67 7.56
C ALA A 383 5.38 15.38 8.90
N TYR A 384 6.43 15.00 9.63
CA TYR A 384 6.81 15.65 10.88
C TYR A 384 8.07 16.49 10.64
N GLY A 385 8.05 17.73 11.12
CA GLY A 385 9.22 18.62 11.13
C GLY A 385 9.33 19.36 12.46
N LEU A 386 10.38 20.17 12.59
CA LEU A 386 10.53 21.16 13.66
C LEU A 386 10.18 22.54 13.10
N ASN A 387 9.51 23.38 13.88
CA ASN A 387 9.31 24.79 13.55
C ASN A 387 10.45 25.67 14.10
N TYR A 388 10.41 26.98 13.87
CA TYR A 388 11.40 27.94 14.39
C TYR A 388 11.45 28.06 15.92
N LYS A 389 10.42 27.57 16.63
CA LYS A 389 10.41 27.42 18.10
C LYS A 389 10.98 26.06 18.54
N HIS A 390 11.51 25.29 17.58
CA HIS A 390 11.98 23.91 17.70
C HIS A 390 10.94 22.94 18.30
N GLN A 391 9.65 23.23 18.09
CA GLN A 391 8.53 22.35 18.45
C GLN A 391 8.27 21.38 17.29
N VAL A 392 7.87 20.16 17.60
CA VAL A 392 7.45 19.19 16.58
C VAL A 392 6.10 19.60 16.00
N VAL A 393 6.01 19.66 14.68
CA VAL A 393 4.82 20.07 13.93
C VAL A 393 4.47 19.03 12.88
N PRO A 394 3.26 18.43 12.91
CA PRO A 394 2.77 17.56 11.86
C PRO A 394 2.18 18.38 10.70
N VAL A 395 2.32 17.85 9.48
CA VAL A 395 1.65 18.29 8.26
C VAL A 395 1.19 17.04 7.53
N GLU A 396 -0.08 16.96 7.16
CA GLU A 396 -0.67 15.79 6.48
C GLU A 396 -1.48 16.21 5.25
N ALA A 397 -1.81 15.24 4.39
CA ALA A 397 -2.74 15.49 3.30
C ALA A 397 -4.14 15.75 3.87
N SER A 398 -4.73 16.91 3.54
CA SER A 398 -6.07 17.28 4.00
C SER A 398 -7.12 16.32 3.44
N HIS A 399 -8.05 15.95 4.32
CA HIS A 399 -9.17 15.08 4.07
C HIS A 399 -10.33 15.46 5.00
N SER A 400 -11.57 15.34 4.52
CA SER A 400 -12.78 15.60 5.31
C SER A 400 -13.98 14.88 4.69
N MET A 401 -14.90 14.38 5.50
CA MET A 401 -16.15 13.75 5.07
C MET A 401 -17.32 14.24 5.94
N ASP A 402 -18.48 14.43 5.33
CA ASP A 402 -19.72 14.71 6.03
C ASP A 402 -20.89 13.84 5.53
N ILE A 403 -21.94 13.74 6.34
CA ILE A 403 -23.15 12.97 6.08
C ILE A 403 -24.35 13.84 6.44
N SER A 404 -25.30 13.97 5.52
CA SER A 404 -26.60 14.61 5.78
C SER A 404 -27.76 13.75 5.27
N PRO A 405 -28.77 13.43 6.10
CA PRO A 405 -28.86 13.68 7.54
C PRO A 405 -28.03 12.67 8.36
N LYS A 406 -27.65 13.01 9.60
CA LYS A 406 -26.99 12.09 10.56
C LYS A 406 -27.93 11.01 11.13
N LYS A 407 -29.24 11.21 10.97
CA LYS A 407 -30.28 10.27 11.39
C LYS A 407 -31.19 10.03 10.19
N VAL A 408 -31.19 8.81 9.66
CA VAL A 408 -31.79 8.44 8.37
C VAL A 408 -32.96 7.50 8.62
N ALA A 409 -34.15 7.86 8.15
CA ALA A 409 -35.29 6.94 8.19
C ALA A 409 -35.09 5.85 7.13
N TRP A 410 -35.55 4.63 7.43
CA TRP A 410 -35.65 3.53 6.47
C TRP A 410 -36.26 3.99 5.13
N SER A 411 -35.72 3.49 4.02
CA SER A 411 -36.01 3.91 2.62
C SER A 411 -35.65 5.35 2.23
N LYS A 412 -35.18 6.20 3.16
CA LYS A 412 -34.76 7.57 2.83
C LYS A 412 -33.28 7.64 2.45
N ASN A 413 -32.95 8.66 1.65
CA ASN A 413 -31.61 8.88 1.16
C ASN A 413 -30.73 9.55 2.20
N MET A 414 -29.51 9.05 2.29
CA MET A 414 -28.36 9.67 2.93
C MET A 414 -27.46 10.29 1.86
N VAL A 415 -27.04 11.55 2.04
CA VAL A 415 -26.01 12.16 1.19
C VAL A 415 -24.69 12.15 1.95
N VAL A 416 -23.68 11.51 1.36
CA VAL A 416 -22.29 11.55 1.83
C VAL A 416 -21.52 12.52 0.95
N SER A 417 -20.76 13.44 1.54
CA SER A 417 -19.90 14.39 0.83
C SER A 417 -18.47 14.29 1.35
N TRP A 418 -17.49 14.54 0.48
CA TRP A 418 -16.07 14.44 0.85
C TRP A 418 -15.20 15.47 0.11
N SER A 419 -14.06 15.74 0.73
CA SER A 419 -12.92 16.43 0.13
C SER A 419 -11.66 15.68 0.52
N ILE A 420 -10.85 15.34 -0.48
CA ILE A 420 -9.58 14.63 -0.39
C ILE A 420 -8.55 15.45 -1.16
N SER A 421 -7.34 15.55 -0.61
CA SER A 421 -6.20 16.10 -1.35
C SER A 421 -5.98 15.32 -2.65
N SER A 422 -5.95 16.01 -3.79
CA SER A 422 -5.93 15.38 -5.13
C SER A 422 -4.74 14.43 -5.40
N ASN A 423 -3.69 14.48 -4.58
CA ASN A 423 -2.57 13.55 -4.61
C ASN A 423 -2.87 12.18 -3.98
N GLN A 424 -3.87 12.09 -3.09
CA GLN A 424 -4.28 10.86 -2.40
C GLN A 424 -5.59 10.27 -2.93
N ALA A 425 -6.23 10.87 -3.94
CA ALA A 425 -7.46 10.35 -4.53
C ALA A 425 -7.20 9.40 -5.70
N SER A 426 -7.88 8.26 -5.73
CA SER A 426 -7.89 7.30 -6.83
C SER A 426 -9.30 7.14 -7.43
N LYS A 427 -9.34 6.66 -8.67
CA LYS A 427 -10.59 6.26 -9.32
C LYS A 427 -11.21 5.01 -8.69
N MET A 428 -10.41 4.26 -7.92
CA MET A 428 -10.79 3.02 -7.22
C MET A 428 -11.23 3.28 -5.77
N ASP A 429 -11.29 4.54 -5.34
CA ASP A 429 -11.78 4.90 -4.00
C ASP A 429 -13.30 4.75 -3.93
N TRP A 430 -13.78 4.42 -2.73
CA TRP A 430 -15.17 4.05 -2.52
C TRP A 430 -15.64 4.38 -1.11
N ILE A 431 -16.95 4.43 -0.94
CA ILE A 431 -17.67 4.76 0.28
C ILE A 431 -18.51 3.54 0.62
N GLY A 432 -18.40 3.05 1.85
CA GLY A 432 -19.17 1.91 2.36
C GLY A 432 -20.01 2.26 3.58
N VAL A 433 -21.12 1.56 3.77
CA VAL A 433 -21.99 1.65 4.96
C VAL A 433 -21.85 0.37 5.79
N TYR A 434 -21.58 0.51 7.07
CA TYR A 434 -21.19 -0.56 8.00
C TYR A 434 -22.01 -0.52 9.29
N PRO A 435 -22.33 -1.65 9.93
CA PRO A 435 -22.71 -1.65 11.34
C PRO A 435 -21.54 -1.10 12.17
N LYS A 436 -21.84 -0.27 13.17
CA LYS A 436 -20.80 0.43 13.93
C LYS A 436 -19.85 -0.55 14.63
N GLY A 437 -18.54 -0.34 14.43
CA GLY A 437 -17.48 -1.14 15.04
C GLY A 437 -17.13 -2.46 14.34
N LEU A 438 -17.77 -2.82 13.22
CA LEU A 438 -17.39 -4.00 12.44
C LEU A 438 -16.22 -3.74 11.48
N ASN A 439 -15.65 -4.80 10.90
CA ASN A 439 -14.49 -4.72 10.01
C ASN A 439 -14.84 -4.07 8.66
N ASN A 440 -13.83 -3.51 7.99
CA ASN A 440 -13.98 -2.82 6.70
C ASN A 440 -14.42 -3.72 5.52
N ASP A 441 -14.39 -5.04 5.69
CA ASP A 441 -14.89 -6.01 4.72
C ASP A 441 -16.36 -6.42 4.96
N GLN A 442 -17.00 -5.88 6.01
CA GLN A 442 -18.37 -6.15 6.44
C GLN A 442 -19.38 -5.04 6.06
N TYR A 443 -19.22 -4.43 4.88
CA TYR A 443 -20.16 -3.40 4.38
C TYR A 443 -21.49 -4.00 3.93
N LEU A 444 -22.56 -3.20 4.00
CA LEU A 444 -23.94 -3.55 3.63
C LEU A 444 -24.42 -2.85 2.34
N ASP A 445 -23.86 -1.68 2.05
CA ASP A 445 -24.00 -0.96 0.78
C ASP A 445 -22.68 -0.23 0.50
N TYR A 446 -22.41 0.09 -0.77
CA TYR A 446 -21.20 0.79 -1.18
C TYR A 446 -21.41 1.59 -2.48
N ARG A 447 -20.58 2.61 -2.69
CA ARG A 447 -20.47 3.35 -3.96
C ARG A 447 -19.03 3.72 -4.21
N TYR A 448 -18.54 3.58 -5.44
CA TYR A 448 -17.30 4.23 -5.85
C TYR A 448 -17.47 5.75 -5.85
N VAL A 449 -16.38 6.50 -5.70
CA VAL A 449 -16.41 7.97 -5.59
C VAL A 449 -17.02 8.70 -6.81
N GLN A 450 -17.23 8.03 -7.93
CA GLN A 450 -17.98 8.56 -9.08
C GLN A 450 -19.50 8.37 -8.97
N GLY A 451 -20.00 7.81 -7.86
CA GLY A 451 -21.42 7.57 -7.58
C GLY A 451 -21.99 6.25 -8.09
N GLY A 452 -21.21 5.43 -8.80
CA GLY A 452 -21.61 4.13 -9.34
C GLY A 452 -21.17 2.93 -8.50
N LEU A 453 -21.61 1.72 -8.90
CA LEU A 453 -21.19 0.44 -8.32
C LEU A 453 -19.89 -0.11 -8.96
N ASN A 454 -19.47 0.44 -10.11
CA ASN A 454 -18.17 0.18 -10.72
C ASN A 454 -17.27 1.42 -10.62
N PRO A 455 -15.93 1.26 -10.57
CA PRO A 455 -14.99 2.37 -10.61
C PRO A 455 -15.07 3.12 -11.94
N GLY A 456 -15.12 4.45 -11.87
CA GLY A 456 -15.08 5.32 -13.05
C GLY A 456 -13.70 5.44 -13.68
N LYS A 457 -13.58 6.25 -14.74
CA LYS A 457 -12.31 6.49 -15.44
C LYS A 457 -11.33 7.37 -14.63
N ASN A 458 -11.86 8.38 -13.94
CA ASN A 458 -11.09 9.45 -13.30
C ASN A 458 -11.25 9.42 -11.77
N PRO A 459 -10.24 9.86 -10.99
CA PRO A 459 -10.39 10.10 -9.56
C PRO A 459 -11.38 11.24 -9.29
N VAL A 460 -12.11 11.17 -8.17
CA VAL A 460 -13.03 12.23 -7.71
C VAL A 460 -12.63 12.61 -6.28
N ASN A 461 -11.79 13.64 -6.18
CA ASN A 461 -11.21 14.06 -4.91
C ASN A 461 -12.14 14.97 -4.10
N ILE A 462 -13.05 15.71 -4.74
CA ILE A 462 -14.16 16.41 -4.08
C ILE A 462 -15.45 15.90 -4.71
N GLY A 463 -16.42 15.47 -3.91
CA GLY A 463 -17.64 14.89 -4.44
C GLY A 463 -18.75 14.70 -3.41
N LYS A 464 -19.88 14.20 -3.90
CA LYS A 464 -21.02 13.75 -3.09
C LYS A 464 -21.71 12.56 -3.75
N VAL A 465 -22.27 11.67 -2.94
CA VAL A 465 -23.08 10.54 -3.40
C VAL A 465 -24.34 10.41 -2.54
N SER A 466 -25.46 10.06 -3.17
CA SER A 466 -26.72 9.75 -2.49
C SER A 466 -26.89 8.25 -2.42
N MET A 467 -27.22 7.73 -1.24
CA MET A 467 -27.44 6.30 -0.98
C MET A 467 -28.78 6.11 -0.28
N ALA A 468 -29.69 5.38 -0.93
CA ALA A 468 -30.86 4.80 -0.25
C ALA A 468 -30.39 3.59 0.56
N SER A 469 -30.97 3.36 1.74
CA SER A 469 -30.64 2.18 2.54
C SER A 469 -31.87 1.65 3.28
N TYR A 470 -31.98 0.32 3.34
CA TYR A 470 -33.09 -0.41 3.97
C TYR A 470 -32.58 -1.17 5.18
N LEU A 471 -31.90 -0.43 6.06
CA LEU A 471 -31.23 -0.95 7.24
C LEU A 471 -32.17 -1.02 8.44
N PRO A 472 -32.00 -2.03 9.32
CA PRO A 472 -32.62 -2.09 10.64
C PRO A 472 -32.37 -0.84 11.51
N ASN A 473 -33.14 -0.72 12.58
CA ASN A 473 -32.93 0.29 13.61
C ASN A 473 -31.55 0.09 14.27
N GLY A 474 -30.66 1.09 14.24
CA GLY A 474 -29.33 0.92 14.84
C GLY A 474 -28.31 2.01 14.55
N ALA A 475 -27.12 1.83 15.13
CA ALA A 475 -25.96 2.69 14.91
C ALA A 475 -25.03 2.09 13.84
N TYR A 476 -24.70 2.90 12.85
CA TYR A 476 -23.91 2.55 11.67
C TYR A 476 -22.79 3.56 11.46
N GLN A 477 -21.84 3.22 10.61
CA GLN A 477 -20.76 4.10 10.17
C GLN A 477 -20.73 4.14 8.64
N VAL A 478 -20.56 5.33 8.09
CA VAL A 478 -20.09 5.50 6.72
C VAL A 478 -18.58 5.65 6.75
N ARG A 479 -17.88 4.91 5.88
CA ARG A 479 -16.42 4.97 5.79
C ARG A 479 -15.99 5.30 4.37
N TYR A 480 -14.96 6.12 4.22
CA TYR A 480 -14.26 6.31 2.95
C TYR A 480 -13.07 5.34 2.91
N LEU A 481 -13.01 4.53 1.87
CA LEU A 481 -12.01 3.50 1.67
C LEU A 481 -11.24 3.69 0.37
N VAL A 482 -9.97 3.30 0.40
CA VAL A 482 -9.01 3.58 -0.67
C VAL A 482 -8.75 2.37 -1.56
N ASN A 483 -8.54 2.61 -2.85
CA ASN A 483 -7.93 1.66 -3.80
C ASN A 483 -8.66 0.29 -3.99
N SER A 484 -9.99 0.22 -3.84
CA SER A 484 -10.75 -1.04 -3.76
C SER A 484 -10.24 -2.02 -2.69
N GLN A 485 -9.66 -1.50 -1.60
CA GLN A 485 -9.20 -2.24 -0.43
C GLN A 485 -10.05 -1.93 0.78
N PHE A 486 -10.01 -2.81 1.79
CA PHE A 486 -10.71 -2.65 3.07
C PHE A 486 -9.92 -1.79 4.06
N ILE A 487 -9.45 -0.65 3.57
CA ILE A 487 -8.67 0.32 4.32
C ILE A 487 -9.46 1.62 4.38
N SER A 488 -10.01 1.95 5.56
CA SER A 488 -10.68 3.22 5.83
C SER A 488 -9.67 4.32 6.14
N ILE A 489 -9.93 5.53 5.66
CA ILE A 489 -9.18 6.76 6.02
C ILE A 489 -10.06 7.80 6.73
N MET A 490 -11.37 7.67 6.64
CA MET A 490 -12.35 8.54 7.31
C MET A 490 -13.56 7.70 7.69
N GLU A 491 -14.11 7.93 8.88
CA GLU A 491 -15.32 7.29 9.37
C GLU A 491 -16.25 8.32 9.99
N MET A 492 -17.55 8.20 9.75
CA MET A 492 -18.57 9.11 10.29
C MET A 492 -19.78 8.30 10.74
N ASP A 493 -20.23 8.54 11.97
CA ASP A 493 -21.41 7.87 12.55
C ASP A 493 -22.72 8.33 11.88
N VAL A 494 -23.66 7.39 11.73
CA VAL A 494 -25.03 7.63 11.28
C VAL A 494 -26.00 6.67 11.99
N THR A 495 -27.20 7.12 12.31
CA THR A 495 -28.24 6.29 12.96
C THR A 495 -29.39 6.02 12.01
N PHE A 496 -29.77 4.76 11.83
CA PHE A 496 -30.95 4.36 11.07
C PHE A 496 -32.15 4.11 12.00
N TYR A 497 -33.35 4.48 11.56
CA TYR A 497 -34.58 4.34 12.33
C TYR A 497 -35.83 4.08 11.46
N ASN A 498 -36.93 3.67 12.09
CA ASN A 498 -38.21 3.35 11.46
C ASN A 498 -38.14 2.16 10.49
N GLU A 499 -37.46 1.08 10.90
CA GLU A 499 -37.32 -0.16 10.12
C GLU A 499 -38.64 -0.81 9.70
N SER A 500 -38.61 -1.64 8.65
CA SER A 500 -39.77 -2.42 8.22
C SER A 500 -40.09 -3.54 9.21
N HIS A 501 -41.38 -3.67 9.55
CA HIS A 501 -41.94 -4.79 10.31
C HIS A 501 -42.57 -5.87 9.41
N GLU A 502 -42.38 -5.79 8.08
CA GLU A 502 -42.81 -6.84 7.15
C GLU A 502 -42.01 -8.15 7.35
N SER A 503 -42.54 -9.27 6.85
CA SER A 503 -41.85 -10.56 6.93
C SER A 503 -40.48 -10.54 6.22
N LYS A 504 -39.54 -11.38 6.67
CA LYS A 504 -38.20 -11.53 6.04
C LYS A 504 -38.28 -11.74 4.53
N LYS A 505 -39.27 -12.52 4.08
CA LYS A 505 -39.50 -12.86 2.66
C LYS A 505 -40.00 -11.64 1.89
N MET A 506 -40.96 -10.89 2.43
CA MET A 506 -41.44 -9.63 1.84
C MET A 506 -40.29 -8.62 1.70
N GLN A 507 -39.54 -8.41 2.78
CA GLN A 507 -38.34 -7.55 2.79
C GLN A 507 -37.34 -7.94 1.70
N LEU A 508 -36.98 -9.23 1.61
CA LEU A 508 -36.07 -9.76 0.59
C LEU A 508 -36.57 -9.43 -0.83
N TYR A 509 -37.82 -9.77 -1.15
CA TYR A 509 -38.38 -9.58 -2.49
C TYR A 509 -38.54 -8.10 -2.85
N ARG A 510 -38.99 -7.23 -1.93
CA ARG A 510 -38.98 -5.77 -2.14
C ARG A 510 -37.59 -5.22 -2.40
N GLY A 511 -36.58 -5.76 -1.70
CA GLY A 511 -35.17 -5.43 -1.93
C GLY A 511 -34.76 -5.78 -3.35
N ILE A 512 -35.00 -7.02 -3.76
CA ILE A 512 -34.64 -7.53 -5.11
C ILE A 512 -35.30 -6.68 -6.20
N TYR A 513 -36.59 -6.37 -6.06
CA TYR A 513 -37.32 -5.56 -7.04
C TYR A 513 -36.80 -4.12 -7.09
N THR A 514 -36.51 -3.49 -5.94
CA THR A 514 -35.81 -2.20 -5.88
C THR A 514 -34.45 -2.26 -6.58
N GLY A 515 -33.65 -3.32 -6.38
CA GLY A 515 -32.32 -3.45 -6.98
C GLY A 515 -32.34 -3.70 -8.50
N LEU A 516 -33.43 -4.28 -9.00
CA LEU A 516 -33.72 -4.45 -10.43
C LEU A 516 -34.25 -3.16 -11.10
N ASP A 517 -34.58 -2.12 -10.32
CA ASP A 517 -35.37 -0.95 -10.72
C ASP A 517 -36.75 -1.32 -11.34
N VAL A 518 -37.48 -2.24 -10.69
CA VAL A 518 -38.88 -2.55 -11.04
C VAL A 518 -39.86 -2.12 -9.91
N PRO A 519 -41.13 -1.80 -10.23
CA PRO A 519 -42.13 -1.42 -9.24
C PRO A 519 -42.33 -2.51 -8.18
N THR A 520 -42.44 -2.11 -6.91
CA THR A 520 -42.66 -3.04 -5.78
C THR A 520 -44.14 -3.20 -5.40
N ASP A 521 -45.03 -2.67 -6.22
CA ASP A 521 -46.48 -2.68 -5.98
C ASP A 521 -47.06 -4.06 -6.30
N ASN A 522 -47.99 -4.55 -5.48
CA ASN A 522 -48.65 -5.86 -5.62
C ASN A 522 -47.73 -7.10 -5.61
N ILE A 523 -46.45 -6.94 -5.22
CA ILE A 523 -45.46 -8.03 -5.15
C ILE A 523 -45.88 -9.19 -4.22
N ASP A 524 -46.71 -8.89 -3.22
CA ASP A 524 -47.30 -9.83 -2.28
C ASP A 524 -48.17 -10.89 -2.95
N ALA A 525 -48.93 -10.52 -3.98
CA ALA A 525 -49.70 -11.48 -4.77
C ALA A 525 -48.80 -12.44 -5.56
N CYS A 526 -47.58 -12.01 -5.91
CA CYS A 526 -46.63 -12.76 -6.72
C CYS A 526 -45.78 -13.74 -5.91
N ILE A 527 -45.37 -13.37 -4.70
CA ILE A 527 -44.53 -14.22 -3.83
C ILE A 527 -45.22 -15.58 -3.62
N ASN A 528 -44.43 -16.66 -3.74
CA ASN A 528 -44.91 -17.99 -3.38
C ASN A 528 -44.46 -18.32 -1.95
N GLU A 529 -45.43 -18.45 -1.05
CA GLU A 529 -45.13 -18.69 0.37
C GLU A 529 -44.56 -20.09 0.65
N THR A 530 -44.71 -21.07 -0.26
CA THR A 530 -44.11 -22.40 -0.10
C THR A 530 -42.61 -22.46 -0.42
N LEU A 531 -42.02 -21.40 -0.98
CA LEU A 531 -40.59 -21.36 -1.30
C LEU A 531 -39.74 -20.91 -0.10
N GLU A 532 -38.68 -21.67 0.17
CA GLU A 532 -37.71 -21.43 1.25
C GLU A 532 -36.59 -20.45 0.84
N THR A 533 -36.84 -19.58 -0.14
CA THR A 533 -35.83 -18.73 -0.80
C THR A 533 -34.91 -17.96 0.16
N VAL A 534 -35.43 -17.47 1.30
CA VAL A 534 -34.64 -16.80 2.33
C VAL A 534 -33.59 -17.75 2.93
N GLN A 535 -33.99 -18.98 3.28
CA GLN A 535 -33.11 -20.00 3.83
C GLN A 535 -32.08 -20.46 2.78
N THR A 536 -32.48 -20.64 1.52
CA THR A 536 -31.55 -21.00 0.45
C THR A 536 -30.45 -19.94 0.25
N PHE A 537 -30.78 -18.64 0.38
CA PHE A 537 -29.78 -17.57 0.42
C PHE A 537 -28.92 -17.60 1.70
N GLU A 538 -29.49 -17.84 2.88
CA GLU A 538 -28.73 -18.00 4.14
C GLU A 538 -27.71 -19.16 4.03
N GLU A 539 -28.10 -20.30 3.49
CA GLU A 539 -27.24 -21.46 3.23
C GLU A 539 -26.18 -21.18 2.15
N CYS A 540 -26.57 -20.46 1.08
CA CYS A 540 -25.66 -20.03 0.02
C CYS A 540 -24.51 -19.17 0.58
N PHE A 541 -24.83 -18.14 1.35
CA PHE A 541 -23.83 -17.25 1.94
C PHE A 541 -22.99 -17.97 3.01
N HIS A 542 -23.60 -18.86 3.79
CA HIS A 542 -22.85 -19.73 4.70
C HIS A 542 -21.84 -20.62 3.96
N ALA A 543 -22.20 -21.20 2.81
CA ALA A 543 -21.29 -21.99 2.00
C ALA A 543 -20.10 -21.17 1.46
N PHE A 544 -20.33 -19.92 1.00
CA PHE A 544 -19.24 -19.02 0.60
C PHE A 544 -18.30 -18.69 1.77
N LYS A 545 -18.86 -18.34 2.94
CA LYS A 545 -18.09 -18.06 4.17
C LYS A 545 -17.22 -19.24 4.61
N MET A 546 -17.68 -20.47 4.39
CA MET A 546 -16.94 -21.70 4.66
C MET A 546 -15.97 -22.12 3.52
N GLY A 547 -15.74 -21.26 2.53
CA GLY A 547 -14.85 -21.52 1.39
C GLY A 547 -15.38 -22.54 0.38
N LYS A 548 -16.64 -22.99 0.51
CA LYS A 548 -17.25 -24.01 -0.36
C LYS A 548 -17.82 -23.40 -1.64
N VAL A 549 -16.94 -22.78 -2.43
CA VAL A 549 -17.30 -21.92 -3.58
C VAL A 549 -18.34 -22.57 -4.52
N PHE A 550 -18.11 -23.80 -4.98
CA PHE A 550 -19.03 -24.49 -5.89
C PHE A 550 -20.41 -24.77 -5.27
N GLN A 551 -20.46 -25.12 -3.98
CA GLN A 551 -21.73 -25.32 -3.26
C GLN A 551 -22.48 -23.98 -3.12
N GLY A 552 -21.77 -22.90 -2.77
CA GLY A 552 -22.33 -21.55 -2.71
C GLY A 552 -22.91 -21.11 -4.06
N LEU A 553 -22.18 -21.31 -5.17
CA LEU A 553 -22.67 -20.98 -6.52
C LEU A 553 -23.90 -21.84 -6.91
N GLN A 554 -23.97 -23.10 -6.50
CA GLN A 554 -25.13 -23.96 -6.76
C GLN A 554 -26.36 -23.47 -5.99
N LEU A 555 -26.23 -23.18 -4.71
CA LEU A 555 -27.30 -22.63 -3.86
C LEU A 555 -27.74 -21.25 -4.35
N LEU A 556 -26.80 -20.42 -4.83
CA LEU A 556 -27.10 -19.14 -5.48
C LEU A 556 -27.99 -19.32 -6.72
N GLY A 557 -27.67 -20.31 -7.56
CA GLY A 557 -28.48 -20.67 -8.73
C GLY A 557 -29.91 -21.03 -8.32
N ILE A 558 -30.08 -21.95 -7.35
CA ILE A 558 -31.39 -22.41 -6.86
C ILE A 558 -32.20 -21.24 -6.26
N ALA A 559 -31.58 -20.40 -5.43
CA ALA A 559 -32.25 -19.23 -4.85
C ALA A 559 -32.69 -18.21 -5.92
N LEU A 560 -31.91 -18.05 -6.99
CA LEU A 560 -32.27 -17.20 -8.12
C LEU A 560 -33.35 -17.82 -9.04
N GLU A 561 -33.48 -19.15 -9.10
CA GLU A 561 -34.60 -19.80 -9.79
C GLU A 561 -35.95 -19.47 -9.13
N ASP A 562 -35.99 -19.41 -7.79
CA ASP A 562 -37.18 -18.98 -7.05
C ASP A 562 -37.54 -17.51 -7.32
N VAL A 563 -36.51 -16.65 -7.44
CA VAL A 563 -36.70 -15.26 -7.88
C VAL A 563 -37.25 -15.21 -9.30
N ALA A 564 -36.74 -16.04 -10.22
CA ALA A 564 -37.26 -16.12 -11.59
C ALA A 564 -38.72 -16.62 -11.66
N LYS A 565 -39.11 -17.62 -10.84
CA LYS A 565 -40.50 -18.08 -10.70
C LYS A 565 -41.40 -16.95 -10.22
N THR A 566 -40.96 -16.19 -9.21
CA THR A 566 -41.72 -15.06 -8.65
C THR A 566 -41.86 -13.92 -9.66
N LEU A 567 -40.79 -13.55 -10.38
CA LEU A 567 -40.83 -12.59 -11.49
C LEU A 567 -41.79 -13.03 -12.60
N THR A 568 -41.80 -14.32 -12.94
CA THR A 568 -42.72 -14.89 -13.95
C THR A 568 -44.18 -14.75 -13.52
N LYS A 569 -44.50 -15.02 -12.26
CA LYS A 569 -45.85 -14.85 -11.69
C LYS A 569 -46.28 -13.37 -11.54
N CYS A 570 -45.32 -12.45 -11.57
CA CYS A 570 -45.53 -11.00 -11.55
C CYS A 570 -45.50 -10.37 -12.97
N ASP A 571 -45.69 -11.17 -14.02
CA ASP A 571 -45.65 -10.78 -15.45
C ASP A 571 -44.34 -10.12 -15.92
N LEU A 572 -43.26 -10.18 -15.13
CA LEU A 572 -41.92 -9.69 -15.48
C LEU A 572 -41.12 -10.71 -16.31
N LEU A 573 -41.79 -11.30 -17.32
CA LEU A 573 -41.34 -12.45 -18.11
C LEU A 573 -39.94 -12.26 -18.72
N TRP A 574 -39.65 -11.07 -19.27
CA TRP A 574 -38.36 -10.76 -19.91
C TRP A 574 -37.18 -10.77 -18.93
N ILE A 575 -37.40 -10.29 -17.70
CA ILE A 575 -36.40 -10.30 -16.63
C ILE A 575 -36.17 -11.74 -16.17
N ALA A 576 -37.26 -12.50 -15.97
CA ALA A 576 -37.20 -13.90 -15.58
C ALA A 576 -36.44 -14.77 -16.61
N GLN A 577 -36.73 -14.62 -17.90
CA GLN A 577 -36.06 -15.36 -18.98
C GLN A 577 -34.54 -15.15 -19.00
N LYS A 578 -34.10 -13.89 -18.86
CA LYS A 578 -32.67 -13.55 -18.81
C LYS A 578 -31.98 -14.06 -17.55
N LEU A 579 -32.65 -13.97 -16.40
CA LEU A 579 -32.15 -14.54 -15.15
C LEU A 579 -31.96 -16.05 -15.26
N LEU A 580 -32.91 -16.78 -15.86
CA LEU A 580 -32.76 -18.21 -16.17
C LEU A 580 -31.59 -18.50 -17.12
N GLY A 581 -31.33 -17.61 -18.09
CA GLY A 581 -30.13 -17.65 -18.94
C GLY A 581 -28.83 -17.52 -18.14
N TYR A 582 -28.76 -16.55 -17.21
CA TYR A 582 -27.62 -16.38 -16.31
C TYR A 582 -27.41 -17.59 -15.39
N ILE A 583 -28.49 -18.11 -14.78
CA ILE A 583 -28.45 -19.32 -13.94
C ILE A 583 -27.92 -20.52 -14.76
N THR A 584 -28.36 -20.66 -16.00
CA THR A 584 -27.88 -21.71 -16.90
C THR A 584 -26.37 -21.62 -17.13
N ASP A 585 -25.82 -20.42 -17.35
CA ASP A 585 -24.38 -20.23 -17.52
C ASP A 585 -23.59 -20.40 -16.22
N LEU A 586 -24.16 -19.99 -15.06
CA LEU A 586 -23.60 -20.26 -13.74
C LEU A 586 -23.49 -21.77 -13.48
N LEU A 587 -24.55 -22.54 -13.75
CA LEU A 587 -24.57 -24.00 -13.61
C LEU A 587 -23.62 -24.70 -14.59
N LYS A 588 -23.43 -24.19 -15.81
CA LYS A 588 -22.38 -24.67 -16.75
C LYS A 588 -20.98 -24.43 -16.18
N CYS A 589 -20.73 -23.27 -15.56
CA CYS A 589 -19.44 -22.97 -14.94
C CYS A 589 -19.12 -23.91 -13.78
N ILE A 590 -20.09 -24.21 -12.91
CA ILE A 590 -19.93 -25.21 -11.83
C ILE A 590 -19.56 -26.60 -12.40
N ARG A 591 -20.01 -26.93 -13.62
CA ARG A 591 -19.66 -28.17 -14.35
C ARG A 591 -18.36 -28.07 -15.15
N GLY A 592 -17.55 -27.03 -14.96
CA GLY A 592 -16.24 -26.84 -15.57
C GLY A 592 -16.19 -25.94 -16.82
N ASN A 593 -17.32 -25.38 -17.27
CA ASN A 593 -17.37 -24.50 -18.45
C ASN A 593 -17.64 -23.03 -18.06
N CYS A 594 -16.59 -22.32 -17.64
CA CYS A 594 -16.67 -20.97 -17.08
C CYS A 594 -16.38 -19.83 -18.07
N LEU A 595 -16.74 -19.97 -19.35
CA LEU A 595 -16.41 -18.97 -20.40
C LEU A 595 -16.82 -17.52 -20.07
N SER A 596 -17.87 -17.32 -19.26
CA SER A 596 -18.39 -16.00 -18.88
C SER A 596 -17.88 -15.48 -17.52
N PHE A 597 -17.12 -16.28 -16.77
CA PHE A 597 -16.71 -15.99 -15.39
C PHE A 597 -15.19 -15.93 -15.24
N VAL A 598 -14.71 -14.91 -14.54
CA VAL A 598 -13.32 -14.79 -14.08
C VAL A 598 -13.30 -14.94 -12.56
N PHE A 599 -12.46 -15.84 -12.07
CA PHE A 599 -12.18 -16.03 -10.65
C PHE A 599 -10.75 -15.57 -10.38
N ASP A 600 -10.61 -14.45 -9.67
CA ASP A 600 -9.32 -14.07 -9.08
C ASP A 600 -9.23 -14.70 -7.68
N PHE A 601 -8.07 -15.27 -7.37
CA PHE A 601 -7.77 -15.94 -6.10
C PHE A 601 -6.49 -15.37 -5.43
N ILE A 602 -5.83 -14.36 -6.01
CA ILE A 602 -4.45 -13.99 -5.67
C ILE A 602 -4.32 -13.37 -4.26
N LYS A 603 -5.36 -12.68 -3.79
CA LYS A 603 -5.45 -12.14 -2.41
C LYS A 603 -6.77 -12.45 -1.72
N GLU A 604 -7.80 -12.73 -2.51
CA GLU A 604 -9.20 -12.82 -2.11
C GLU A 604 -9.96 -13.48 -3.26
N LEU A 605 -10.97 -14.29 -2.96
CA LEU A 605 -11.87 -14.83 -3.98
C LEU A 605 -12.74 -13.69 -4.54
N ARG A 606 -12.50 -13.29 -5.79
CA ARG A 606 -13.35 -12.34 -6.52
C ARG A 606 -13.99 -13.02 -7.70
N ILE A 607 -15.32 -13.09 -7.69
CA ILE A 607 -16.14 -13.65 -8.77
C ILE A 607 -16.59 -12.48 -9.65
N LEU A 608 -16.07 -12.43 -10.88
CA LEU A 608 -16.39 -11.37 -11.84
C LEU A 608 -17.06 -11.99 -13.06
N PHE A 609 -18.30 -11.62 -13.35
CA PHE A 609 -18.94 -11.93 -14.63
C PHE A 609 -18.54 -10.85 -15.65
N LEU A 610 -17.89 -11.27 -16.75
CA LEU A 610 -17.27 -10.40 -17.76
C LEU A 610 -16.55 -9.15 -17.17
N ASN A 611 -15.73 -9.36 -16.14
CA ASN A 611 -14.89 -8.35 -15.48
C ASN A 611 -15.64 -7.16 -14.82
N ARG A 612 -16.87 -7.37 -14.33
CA ARG A 612 -17.65 -6.36 -13.60
C ARG A 612 -17.43 -6.45 -12.09
N TYR A 613 -16.96 -5.36 -11.49
CA TYR A 613 -16.69 -5.27 -10.04
C TYR A 613 -17.98 -5.25 -9.21
N GLU A 614 -19.07 -4.69 -9.75
CA GLU A 614 -20.32 -4.52 -9.03
C GLU A 614 -20.90 -5.83 -8.47
N ILE A 615 -20.70 -6.93 -9.20
CA ILE A 615 -21.24 -8.25 -8.85
C ILE A 615 -20.57 -8.83 -7.61
N TYR A 616 -19.24 -8.82 -7.56
CA TYR A 616 -18.50 -9.23 -6.36
C TYR A 616 -18.87 -8.36 -5.16
N GLY A 617 -19.00 -7.05 -5.37
CA GLY A 617 -19.35 -6.10 -4.31
C GLY A 617 -20.74 -6.34 -3.72
N ASP A 618 -21.75 -6.49 -4.57
CA ASP A 618 -23.13 -6.72 -4.13
C ASP A 618 -23.35 -8.14 -3.57
N ILE A 619 -22.66 -9.18 -4.04
CA ILE A 619 -22.72 -10.52 -3.40
C ILE A 619 -22.25 -10.45 -1.94
N ARG A 620 -21.14 -9.75 -1.68
CA ARG A 620 -20.62 -9.54 -0.31
C ARG A 620 -21.54 -8.63 0.50
N GLY A 621 -22.06 -7.56 -0.09
CA GLY A 621 -23.05 -6.67 0.54
C GLY A 621 -24.31 -7.43 0.95
N ALA A 622 -24.76 -8.39 0.14
CA ALA A 622 -25.87 -9.28 0.45
C ALA A 622 -25.54 -10.24 1.60
N GLU A 623 -24.41 -10.97 1.55
CA GLU A 623 -23.95 -11.84 2.64
C GLU A 623 -23.93 -11.10 3.98
N ASN A 624 -23.27 -9.93 4.02
CA ASN A 624 -23.16 -9.13 5.24
C ASN A 624 -24.53 -8.65 5.73
N SER A 625 -25.42 -8.24 4.81
CA SER A 625 -26.78 -7.80 5.16
C SER A 625 -27.62 -8.93 5.78
N PHE A 626 -27.51 -10.15 5.26
CA PHE A 626 -28.18 -11.32 5.85
C PHE A 626 -27.64 -11.63 7.25
N GLN A 627 -26.32 -11.52 7.49
CA GLN A 627 -25.74 -11.65 8.84
C GLN A 627 -26.28 -10.61 9.83
N GLN A 628 -26.64 -9.41 9.36
CA GLN A 628 -27.27 -8.35 10.15
C GLN A 628 -28.82 -8.40 10.15
N LYS A 629 -29.44 -9.45 9.57
CA LYS A 629 -30.90 -9.58 9.38
C LYS A 629 -31.53 -8.41 8.59
N ALA A 630 -30.72 -7.67 7.84
CA ALA A 630 -31.14 -6.57 6.98
C ALA A 630 -31.66 -7.09 5.63
N TYR A 631 -32.69 -7.94 5.65
CA TYR A 631 -33.11 -8.75 4.50
C TYR A 631 -33.45 -7.91 3.26
N GLN A 632 -34.02 -6.72 3.42
CA GLN A 632 -34.31 -5.82 2.29
C GLN A 632 -33.06 -5.15 1.72
N GLN A 633 -32.07 -4.82 2.55
CA GLN A 633 -30.77 -4.36 2.07
C GLN A 633 -30.03 -5.49 1.34
N GLY A 634 -30.11 -6.72 1.87
CA GLY A 634 -29.57 -7.91 1.20
C GLY A 634 -30.23 -8.15 -0.15
N GLY A 635 -31.56 -8.04 -0.21
CA GLY A 635 -32.33 -8.09 -1.44
C GLY A 635 -31.94 -6.99 -2.44
N LEU A 636 -31.71 -5.75 -1.97
CA LEU A 636 -31.27 -4.64 -2.82
C LEU A 636 -29.95 -4.96 -3.53
N CYS A 637 -28.98 -5.49 -2.80
CA CYS A 637 -27.71 -5.94 -3.36
C CYS A 637 -27.92 -7.12 -4.34
N ILE A 638 -28.78 -8.10 -4.00
CA ILE A 638 -29.14 -9.20 -4.90
C ILE A 638 -29.73 -8.68 -6.22
N GLY A 639 -30.71 -7.78 -6.16
CA GLY A 639 -31.34 -7.18 -7.34
C GLY A 639 -30.35 -6.42 -8.22
N ARG A 640 -29.43 -5.66 -7.63
CA ARG A 640 -28.40 -4.92 -8.36
C ARG A 640 -27.42 -5.83 -9.10
N PHE A 641 -26.89 -6.89 -8.46
CA PHE A 641 -26.00 -7.81 -9.18
C PHE A 641 -26.74 -8.56 -10.28
N VAL A 642 -28.00 -8.97 -10.05
CA VAL A 642 -28.81 -9.60 -11.10
C VAL A 642 -28.95 -8.63 -12.27
N LYS A 643 -29.37 -7.39 -12.02
CA LYS A 643 -29.49 -6.34 -13.04
C LYS A 643 -28.21 -6.16 -13.84
N ALA A 644 -27.06 -6.14 -13.17
CA ALA A 644 -25.75 -6.06 -13.82
C ALA A 644 -25.51 -7.24 -14.80
N CYS A 645 -25.86 -8.47 -14.41
CA CYS A 645 -25.79 -9.64 -15.31
C CYS A 645 -26.72 -9.50 -16.53
N LEU A 646 -27.95 -8.98 -16.36
CA LEU A 646 -28.91 -8.80 -17.47
C LEU A 646 -28.40 -7.77 -18.51
N LEU A 647 -27.84 -6.65 -18.04
CA LEU A 647 -27.28 -5.59 -18.89
C LEU A 647 -26.05 -6.06 -19.68
N VAL A 648 -25.27 -6.99 -19.10
CA VAL A 648 -24.14 -7.60 -19.79
C VAL A 648 -24.62 -8.48 -20.96
N GLN A 649 -25.66 -9.29 -20.76
CA GLN A 649 -26.26 -10.10 -21.84
C GLN A 649 -26.79 -9.22 -23.00
N ASP A 650 -27.46 -8.10 -22.71
CA ASP A 650 -27.91 -7.16 -23.76
C ASP A 650 -26.76 -6.63 -24.61
N SER A 651 -25.64 -6.26 -23.98
CA SER A 651 -24.47 -5.74 -24.70
C SER A 651 -23.84 -6.74 -25.67
N MET A 652 -24.03 -8.04 -25.43
CA MET A 652 -23.62 -9.11 -26.36
C MET A 652 -24.62 -9.26 -27.51
N MET A 653 -25.93 -9.21 -27.22
CA MET A 653 -27.00 -9.37 -28.21
C MET A 653 -27.03 -8.22 -29.24
N VAL A 654 -26.81 -6.97 -28.81
CA VAL A 654 -26.79 -5.79 -29.69
C VAL A 654 -25.62 -5.80 -30.69
N ASN A 655 -24.54 -6.53 -30.41
CA ASN A 655 -23.35 -6.58 -31.26
C ASN A 655 -23.41 -7.64 -32.39
N GLY A 656 -24.53 -8.34 -32.56
CA GLY A 656 -24.89 -9.08 -33.79
C GLY A 656 -24.02 -10.28 -34.17
N SER A 657 -22.99 -10.62 -33.39
CA SER A 657 -22.09 -11.74 -33.65
C SER A 657 -21.56 -12.30 -32.34
N TRP A 658 -21.81 -13.59 -32.12
CA TRP A 658 -21.15 -14.37 -31.07
C TRP A 658 -19.72 -14.73 -31.55
N ASP A 659 -18.90 -13.71 -31.72
CA ASP A 659 -17.52 -13.86 -32.14
C ASP A 659 -16.67 -14.34 -30.96
N SER A 660 -16.46 -15.65 -30.88
CA SER A 660 -15.56 -16.29 -29.93
C SER A 660 -14.08 -15.89 -30.09
N ARG A 661 -13.76 -15.01 -31.06
CA ARG A 661 -12.44 -14.40 -31.28
C ARG A 661 -12.42 -12.88 -31.09
N LYS A 662 -13.50 -12.26 -30.60
CA LYS A 662 -13.37 -10.93 -29.96
C LYS A 662 -12.76 -11.10 -28.58
N ASP A 663 -11.44 -11.33 -28.60
CA ASP A 663 -10.59 -11.02 -27.46
C ASP A 663 -11.01 -9.65 -26.91
N VAL A 664 -11.37 -9.60 -25.63
CA VAL A 664 -11.37 -8.33 -24.91
C VAL A 664 -9.94 -7.83 -24.97
N LYS A 665 -9.67 -6.91 -25.91
CA LYS A 665 -8.34 -6.31 -26.05
C LYS A 665 -7.97 -5.73 -24.69
N LEU A 666 -7.03 -6.40 -24.04
CA LEU A 666 -6.26 -5.87 -22.93
C LEU A 666 -5.53 -4.65 -23.48
N ASN A 667 -6.16 -3.48 -23.39
CA ASN A 667 -5.51 -2.18 -23.56
C ASN A 667 -4.66 -1.88 -22.31
N GLY A 668 -3.71 -2.78 -22.08
CA GLY A 668 -2.55 -2.66 -21.23
C GLY A 668 -1.45 -3.42 -21.96
N THR A 669 -0.38 -2.71 -22.34
CA THR A 669 0.73 -3.30 -23.09
C THR A 669 1.46 -4.31 -22.20
N ILE A 670 1.12 -5.60 -22.30
CA ILE A 670 1.81 -6.68 -21.58
C ILE A 670 3.11 -6.98 -22.33
N SER A 671 4.20 -6.32 -21.92
CA SER A 671 5.56 -6.70 -22.28
C SER A 671 6.16 -7.58 -21.18
N GLY A 672 6.18 -8.90 -21.39
CA GLY A 672 6.78 -9.85 -20.45
C GLY A 672 6.15 -11.24 -20.57
N GLU A 673 6.99 -12.25 -20.83
CA GLU A 673 6.57 -13.62 -21.13
C GLU A 673 6.14 -14.40 -19.87
N GLY A 674 5.25 -15.39 -20.03
CA GLY A 674 5.13 -16.51 -19.08
C GLY A 674 3.87 -16.61 -18.22
N VAL A 675 2.67 -16.70 -18.83
CA VAL A 675 1.48 -17.24 -18.14
C VAL A 675 1.31 -18.72 -18.50
N LYS A 676 1.60 -19.61 -17.56
CA LYS A 676 1.35 -21.05 -17.71
C LYS A 676 0.04 -21.41 -17.01
N VAL A 677 -1.06 -21.42 -17.77
CA VAL A 677 -2.36 -21.88 -17.28
C VAL A 677 -2.28 -23.38 -17.00
N ILE A 678 -2.51 -23.79 -15.75
CA ILE A 678 -2.73 -25.19 -15.39
C ILE A 678 -4.25 -25.38 -15.27
N GLY A 679 -4.84 -25.98 -16.29
CA GLY A 679 -6.28 -26.28 -16.35
C GLY A 679 -6.53 -27.38 -17.39
N THR A 680 -6.89 -28.57 -16.94
CA THR A 680 -6.95 -29.80 -17.74
C THR A 680 -8.33 -30.05 -18.36
N GLY A 681 -8.38 -30.20 -19.69
CA GLY A 681 -9.47 -30.85 -20.43
C GLY A 681 -10.71 -29.97 -20.72
N ARG A 682 -11.41 -30.14 -21.85
CA ARG A 682 -11.25 -31.14 -22.93
C ARG A 682 -11.83 -30.55 -24.24
N MET A 683 -11.16 -30.79 -25.37
CA MET A 683 -11.72 -30.48 -26.70
C MET A 683 -12.92 -31.39 -27.00
N ASN A 684 -13.98 -30.83 -27.59
CA ASN A 684 -14.98 -31.63 -28.29
C ASN A 684 -14.58 -31.80 -29.76
N TRP A 685 -14.83 -33.00 -30.26
CA TRP A 685 -14.41 -33.46 -31.58
C TRP A 685 -15.26 -32.85 -32.69
N VAL A 686 -14.64 -32.53 -33.82
CA VAL A 686 -15.31 -32.47 -35.12
C VAL A 686 -14.66 -33.51 -36.01
N THR A 687 -15.46 -34.47 -36.47
CA THR A 687 -15.06 -35.52 -37.41
C THR A 687 -14.87 -34.92 -38.80
N GLY A 688 -13.66 -34.98 -39.36
CA GLY A 688 -13.37 -34.50 -40.70
C GLY A 688 -12.03 -35.01 -41.22
N THR A 689 -12.07 -35.89 -42.22
CA THR A 689 -10.88 -36.46 -42.87
C THR A 689 -10.19 -35.45 -43.78
N GLN A 690 -8.88 -35.25 -43.63
CA GLN A 690 -7.87 -35.64 -44.63
C GLN A 690 -6.46 -35.17 -44.23
N ALA A 691 -5.44 -35.78 -44.84
CA ALA A 691 -4.05 -35.58 -44.51
C ALA A 691 -3.39 -34.44 -45.32
N GLY A 692 -2.34 -33.86 -44.73
CA GLY A 692 -1.21 -33.33 -45.50
C GLY A 692 -1.22 -31.83 -45.82
N SER A 693 -0.63 -31.03 -44.93
CA SER A 693 0.41 -30.07 -45.32
C SER A 693 1.23 -29.65 -44.10
N LYS A 694 2.54 -29.48 -44.31
CA LYS A 694 3.45 -28.87 -43.33
C LYS A 694 3.57 -27.39 -43.68
N GLU A 695 3.40 -26.50 -42.71
CA GLU A 695 4.11 -25.22 -42.74
C GLU A 695 5.02 -25.09 -41.53
N VAL A 696 6.26 -24.71 -41.81
CA VAL A 696 7.35 -24.61 -40.83
C VAL A 696 7.44 -23.16 -40.39
N VAL A 697 6.94 -22.83 -39.19
CA VAL A 697 7.31 -21.58 -38.53
C VAL A 697 8.64 -21.79 -37.82
N LYS A 698 9.67 -21.16 -38.40
CA LYS A 698 11.08 -21.24 -38.00
C LYS A 698 11.30 -20.63 -36.62
N MET A 699 11.52 -21.46 -35.59
CA MET A 699 12.04 -20.98 -34.30
C MET A 699 13.49 -20.52 -34.46
N ILE A 700 13.76 -19.26 -34.15
CA ILE A 700 15.10 -18.75 -33.84
C ILE A 700 15.07 -18.41 -32.35
N GLY A 701 15.63 -19.30 -31.53
CA GLY A 701 15.67 -19.11 -30.09
C GLY A 701 16.92 -18.36 -29.62
N ASN A 702 16.90 -17.89 -28.37
CA ASN A 702 18.13 -17.76 -27.60
C ASN A 702 17.89 -18.14 -26.13
N ASN A 703 18.73 -19.07 -25.68
CA ASN A 703 18.61 -19.86 -24.46
C ASN A 703 18.33 -19.08 -23.15
N SER A 704 17.34 -19.55 -22.39
CA SER A 704 17.47 -19.71 -20.93
C SER A 704 16.90 -21.06 -20.50
N ARG A 705 17.68 -21.85 -19.77
CA ARG A 705 17.28 -23.17 -19.26
C ARG A 705 16.68 -23.06 -17.84
N ASP A 706 15.73 -23.95 -17.59
CA ASP A 706 15.33 -24.51 -16.30
C ASP A 706 14.74 -23.57 -15.23
N ALA A 707 13.41 -23.62 -15.11
CA ALA A 707 12.68 -23.31 -13.89
C ALA A 707 12.04 -24.61 -13.34
N ILE A 708 12.64 -25.17 -12.29
CA ILE A 708 12.07 -26.28 -11.51
C ILE A 708 11.61 -25.70 -10.18
N VAL A 709 10.30 -25.77 -9.91
CA VAL A 709 9.71 -25.45 -8.60
C VAL A 709 9.36 -26.76 -7.91
N SER A 710 9.96 -27.01 -6.75
CA SER A 710 9.67 -28.19 -5.93
C SER A 710 8.47 -27.96 -5.02
N SER A 711 7.46 -28.82 -5.10
CA SER A 711 6.43 -28.99 -4.06
C SER A 711 6.73 -30.25 -3.23
N GLU A 712 6.37 -30.24 -1.94
CA GLU A 712 6.88 -31.18 -0.92
C GLU A 712 6.42 -32.66 -1.04
N ASN A 713 5.81 -33.08 -2.16
CA ASN A 713 5.33 -34.45 -2.38
C ASN A 713 5.97 -35.18 -3.58
N MET A 714 7.10 -34.71 -4.11
CA MET A 714 7.80 -35.37 -5.23
C MET A 714 9.26 -35.70 -4.87
N LYS A 715 9.60 -37.00 -4.79
CA LYS A 715 10.99 -37.46 -4.74
C LYS A 715 11.53 -37.67 -6.17
N PRO A 716 12.65 -37.04 -6.57
CA PRO A 716 13.31 -37.36 -7.83
C PRO A 716 14.12 -38.66 -7.69
N ILE A 717 13.94 -39.59 -8.64
CA ILE A 717 14.88 -40.70 -8.89
C ILE A 717 15.75 -40.29 -10.08
N GLY A 718 17.06 -40.54 -9.98
CA GLY A 718 18.06 -39.89 -10.83
C GLY A 718 18.42 -40.58 -12.15
N SER A 719 18.97 -39.77 -13.05
CA SER A 719 19.67 -40.10 -14.31
C SER A 719 18.82 -40.59 -15.50
N GLY A 720 19.25 -40.22 -16.70
CA GLY A 720 18.67 -40.68 -17.97
C GLY A 720 17.75 -39.66 -18.65
N SER A 721 18.08 -39.32 -19.89
CA SER A 721 17.33 -38.36 -20.72
C SER A 721 15.99 -38.92 -21.20
N LYS A 722 14.90 -38.68 -20.44
CA LYS A 722 13.48 -38.52 -20.86
C LYS A 722 12.60 -38.42 -19.61
N MET A 723 11.87 -37.31 -19.43
CA MET A 723 10.82 -37.20 -18.40
C MET A 723 9.44 -37.29 -19.03
N GLY A 724 8.70 -38.36 -18.70
CA GLY A 724 7.24 -38.40 -18.76
C GLY A 724 6.64 -38.18 -17.38
N VAL A 725 5.36 -37.82 -17.31
CA VAL A 725 4.60 -37.69 -16.05
C VAL A 725 3.42 -38.64 -16.10
N GLU A 726 3.30 -39.51 -15.11
CA GLU A 726 2.17 -40.42 -14.93
C GLU A 726 1.36 -39.97 -13.70
N LEU A 727 0.03 -39.95 -13.83
CA LEU A 727 -0.90 -39.54 -12.78
C LEU A 727 -1.42 -40.78 -12.04
N ILE A 728 -1.09 -40.89 -10.76
CA ILE A 728 -1.65 -41.95 -9.89
C ILE A 728 -3.00 -41.46 -9.35
N GLU A 729 -4.10 -41.96 -9.89
CA GLU A 729 -5.45 -41.72 -9.35
C GLU A 729 -5.70 -42.58 -8.10
N SER A 730 -5.73 -41.96 -6.91
CA SER A 730 -6.11 -42.64 -5.67
C SER A 730 -7.64 -42.72 -5.53
N GLY A 731 -8.26 -43.64 -6.27
CA GLY A 731 -9.70 -43.92 -6.19
C GLY A 731 -10.10 -44.62 -4.88
N ARG A 732 -10.71 -43.89 -3.94
CA ARG A 732 -11.21 -44.45 -2.68
C ARG A 732 -12.58 -45.12 -2.89
N LYS A 733 -12.59 -46.42 -3.21
CA LYS A 733 -13.84 -47.21 -3.27
C LYS A 733 -14.41 -47.42 -1.86
N ALA A 734 -15.73 -47.28 -1.72
CA ALA A 734 -16.45 -47.75 -0.55
C ALA A 734 -16.51 -49.29 -0.57
N GLY A 735 -16.23 -49.91 0.59
CA GLY A 735 -16.37 -51.35 0.83
C GLY A 735 -17.06 -51.56 2.17
N ALA A 736 -18.09 -52.42 2.20
CA ALA A 736 -18.92 -52.63 3.36
C ALA A 736 -18.20 -53.43 4.46
N ASN A 737 -18.56 -53.18 5.72
CA ASN A 737 -18.19 -54.04 6.83
C ASN A 737 -18.95 -55.37 6.75
N VAL A 738 -18.22 -56.48 6.77
CA VAL A 738 -18.70 -57.77 7.28
C VAL A 738 -17.63 -58.27 8.25
N ILE A 739 -18.07 -58.68 9.44
CA ILE A 739 -17.24 -59.26 10.52
C ILE A 739 -17.36 -60.79 10.43
N GLU A 740 -16.41 -61.52 11.04
CA GLU A 740 -16.21 -63.00 11.11
C GLU A 740 -15.13 -63.51 10.14
N THR A 741 -14.18 -64.39 10.51
CA THR A 741 -13.83 -65.09 11.78
C THR A 741 -12.34 -65.53 11.72
N GLY A 742 -11.73 -66.00 12.83
CA GLY A 742 -10.74 -67.10 12.73
C GLY A 742 -9.22 -66.84 12.94
N ARG A 743 -8.81 -66.53 14.17
CA ARG A 743 -7.64 -67.07 14.94
C ARG A 743 -6.55 -67.94 14.24
N LYS A 744 -5.27 -67.55 14.39
CA LYS A 744 -4.03 -68.32 14.76
C LYS A 744 -2.81 -67.37 14.64
N GLU A 745 -2.01 -67.03 15.66
CA GLU A 745 -1.11 -67.76 16.59
C GLU A 745 0.20 -68.33 15.97
N GLY A 746 1.35 -68.02 16.61
CA GLY A 746 2.74 -68.41 16.27
C GLY A 746 3.62 -67.22 15.84
N VAL A 747 4.33 -66.46 16.68
CA VAL A 747 5.33 -66.76 17.75
C VAL A 747 6.69 -67.26 17.21
N ASN A 748 7.59 -66.33 16.94
CA ASN A 748 8.75 -66.03 17.80
C ASN A 748 9.27 -64.60 17.52
#